data_AF-W7U408-F1
#
_entry.id   AF-W7U408-F1
#
_cell.length_a   1.000
_cell.length_b   1.000
_cell.length_c   1.000
_cell.angle_alpha   90.00
_cell.angle_beta   90.00
_cell.angle_gamma   90.00
#
_symmetry.space_group_name_H-M   'P 1'
#
loop_
_entity.id
_entity.type
_entity.pdbx_description
1 polymer ?
#
loop_
_entity_poly.entity_id
_entity_poly.type
_entity_poly.pdbx_seq_one_letter_code
_entity_poly.pdbx_strand_id
1 'polypeptide(L)'
;MLSRAVTGLQASGKAGIVTGRRNISHTQARLAKILLSDATDKICAEQFKARGHDVDSKPGLSKEELKQIIGQYDGLVVRSATKVTKDILAAATNLKVVGRAGTGVDNIDTPAATMQGVLVVNTPGGNTISTAELTFTHMLALSRNIPQAVASLKAGKWERSKYTGTELTGKTLAVIGLGRIGREVARWGRAFGMTTIGFDPIVSAAAARSAGIEPVPLDELWAKADFITLHTPLTKDTRYLINADTLKKCKKGVRIINCARGGIIDEKALLEALESGHVGGASLDVYETEPPGEAERPLINHPRIVSTPHLGANTKDAQVRVAKDIAIQLSDILEQKDFVGVVNAPNIDFARKSQLIPYIQLAEKIGSLQAQLIGSGKIKRINVTMQGKDVAVSEMSDSIKIAVLKGTLSHLLDQDVNFLNAGPLASDMGLSVNSMLVERQDTQFSNTIKVDFEMDGFLNFSRSISGTVFGGSELRIFEIDGFKTDIPPTGSVVFFNNLDRPGALKAIANVLSKNHCNISHFSLGRQTKAGKALGAITLDEPVPQNVLEEIGVLPDISNCSQVQLLDMPDKVFRIHQKSTPAYVAGDARPHVRPEHPQFSSGPTKKRPGYSYSALGTDCLGRSHRSKIGKAKLKLAIDESKRLLQLPEDYRLGIVPASDTGAYEMAMWSMLGERPVDIFYWESFGKGWFTDAVSHLGLRDSVGVHEYSADYGLLPDMTKYNPKHDTLFTYNGTTSGARIKDADWIADDREGLTFNDATSAAFAMPMAWPKLDVTTYSWQKVLGGEGGHGVIILSPRAVERLERYKPKWPLPKIFRMTKKGKLDEALFEGSTINTPSMLCVEDYLDALAWADTVGGLEGLVARSVKNYKVVEKFVEENAWISFLVKDPSIRSTTSVCLELDLSKEQVKAFTSLLEKEGVALDIGSYRDAPPGLRLWCGATVDSEDLEALMPWLSWAYAEVTKK
;
A
#
# COMPACT_ATOMS: atom_id res chain seq x y z
N MET A 1 14.50 -61.42 -1.85
CA MET A 1 14.92 -62.35 -2.92
C MET A 1 14.46 -61.79 -4.26
N LEU A 2 15.15 -62.17 -5.35
CA LEU A 2 14.66 -62.43 -6.73
C LEU A 2 13.28 -61.82 -7.13
N SER A 3 13.08 -60.93 -8.11
CA SER A 3 13.59 -60.72 -9.50
C SER A 3 12.70 -61.32 -10.62
N ARG A 4 12.66 -60.64 -11.79
CA ARG A 4 11.89 -60.92 -13.03
C ARG A 4 10.41 -60.45 -12.96
N ALA A 5 9.81 -59.69 -13.88
CA ALA A 5 10.06 -59.23 -15.27
C ALA A 5 9.55 -60.13 -16.42
N VAL A 6 9.19 -59.47 -17.54
CA VAL A 6 8.56 -59.95 -18.81
C VAL A 6 7.16 -60.58 -18.63
N THR A 7 6.11 -60.40 -19.46
CA THR A 7 5.83 -59.91 -20.85
C THR A 7 4.55 -59.03 -20.89
N GLY A 8 4.09 -58.40 -21.99
CA GLY A 8 4.70 -58.11 -23.30
C GLY A 8 3.91 -58.52 -24.56
N LEU A 9 3.00 -57.65 -25.08
CA LEU A 9 2.48 -57.57 -26.47
C LEU A 9 1.89 -56.14 -26.66
N GLN A 10 2.10 -55.33 -27.71
CA GLN A 10 1.98 -55.48 -29.19
C GLN A 10 0.54 -55.46 -29.74
N ALA A 11 0.22 -54.85 -30.90
CA ALA A 11 0.90 -53.82 -31.71
C ALA A 11 -0.01 -53.28 -32.86
N SER A 12 0.11 -52.01 -33.23
CA SER A 12 -0.11 -51.40 -34.58
C SER A 12 -0.14 -49.86 -34.44
N GLY A 13 0.17 -49.02 -35.45
CA GLY A 13 0.72 -49.23 -36.79
C GLY A 13 1.43 -47.94 -37.28
N LYS A 14 2.32 -48.03 -38.28
CA LYS A 14 3.18 -46.90 -38.71
C LYS A 14 2.47 -45.95 -39.69
N ALA A 15 2.74 -44.64 -39.61
CA ALA A 15 3.50 -43.85 -40.61
C ALA A 15 3.34 -42.32 -40.43
N GLY A 16 4.31 -41.54 -40.93
CA GLY A 16 4.16 -40.09 -41.15
C GLY A 16 5.11 -39.19 -40.35
N ILE A 17 6.29 -38.89 -40.90
CA ILE A 17 7.13 -37.77 -40.46
C ILE A 17 6.74 -36.54 -41.30
N VAL A 18 6.25 -35.47 -40.66
CA VAL A 18 6.11 -34.15 -41.29
C VAL A 18 6.64 -33.10 -40.31
N THR A 19 7.62 -32.30 -40.76
CA THR A 19 8.29 -31.28 -39.96
C THR A 19 7.54 -29.93 -40.03
N GLY A 20 6.56 -29.74 -39.14
CA GLY A 20 5.85 -28.48 -38.94
C GLY A 20 6.40 -27.66 -37.77
N ARG A 21 6.78 -26.39 -38.01
CA ARG A 21 7.09 -25.40 -36.96
C ARG A 21 5.86 -24.52 -36.69
N ARG A 22 5.77 -23.97 -35.47
CA ARG A 22 4.84 -22.90 -35.00
C ARG A 22 3.38 -23.35 -34.81
N ASN A 23 2.59 -22.76 -33.91
CA ASN A 23 2.84 -21.64 -32.98
C ASN A 23 2.26 -21.95 -31.58
N ILE A 24 2.80 -21.31 -30.54
CA ILE A 24 2.19 -21.18 -29.21
C ILE A 24 1.83 -19.70 -29.05
N SER A 25 0.59 -19.38 -28.67
CA SER A 25 0.12 -17.99 -28.46
C SER A 25 -0.04 -17.69 -26.97
N HIS A 26 0.66 -16.67 -26.50
CA HIS A 26 0.56 -16.14 -25.13
C HIS A 26 -0.40 -14.93 -25.07
N THR A 27 -1.10 -14.80 -23.94
CA THR A 27 -1.69 -13.55 -23.39
C THR A 27 -1.79 -13.78 -21.86
N GLN A 28 -0.73 -13.69 -21.05
CA GLN A 28 0.34 -12.68 -20.95
C GLN A 28 -0.15 -11.38 -20.31
N ALA A 29 0.45 -11.00 -19.18
CA ALA A 29 0.39 -9.63 -18.67
C ALA A 29 0.93 -8.67 -19.75
N ARG A 30 0.58 -7.37 -19.70
CA ARG A 30 1.01 -6.41 -20.73
C ARG A 30 2.52 -6.53 -20.95
N LEU A 31 2.89 -7.00 -22.14
CA LEU A 31 4.24 -7.10 -22.66
C LEU A 31 4.91 -5.72 -22.57
N ALA A 32 5.64 -5.49 -21.48
CA ALA A 32 6.54 -4.36 -21.39
C ALA A 32 7.68 -4.61 -22.38
N LYS A 33 7.96 -3.63 -23.24
CA LYS A 33 9.03 -3.74 -24.24
C LYS A 33 10.32 -3.20 -23.65
N ILE A 34 11.37 -4.02 -23.63
CA ILE A 34 12.65 -3.72 -22.96
C ILE A 34 13.79 -3.69 -23.99
N LEU A 35 14.58 -2.63 -23.97
CA LEU A 35 15.77 -2.48 -24.82
C LEU A 35 17.04 -2.73 -24.00
N LEU A 36 17.90 -3.66 -24.43
CA LEU A 36 19.26 -3.81 -23.94
C LEU A 36 20.20 -3.14 -24.96
N SER A 37 20.63 -1.91 -24.70
CA SER A 37 21.44 -1.11 -25.67
C SER A 37 22.96 -1.23 -25.44
N ASP A 38 23.38 -1.85 -24.34
CA ASP A 38 24.75 -2.25 -24.04
C ASP A 38 24.87 -3.79 -23.94
N ALA A 39 26.07 -4.33 -24.17
CA ALA A 39 26.31 -5.77 -24.09
C ALA A 39 26.27 -6.29 -22.64
N THR A 40 25.14 -6.86 -22.22
CA THR A 40 24.94 -7.58 -20.96
C THR A 40 25.23 -9.08 -21.10
N ASP A 41 25.35 -9.80 -19.98
CA ASP A 41 25.29 -11.26 -20.01
C ASP A 41 23.90 -11.75 -20.49
N LYS A 42 23.86 -12.95 -21.10
CA LYS A 42 22.65 -13.57 -21.65
C LYS A 42 21.55 -13.76 -20.60
N ILE A 43 21.94 -14.01 -19.35
CA ILE A 43 21.00 -14.18 -18.23
C ILE A 43 20.04 -12.98 -18.09
N CYS A 44 20.46 -11.77 -18.47
CA CYS A 44 19.61 -10.57 -18.44
C CYS A 44 18.37 -10.75 -19.33
N ALA A 45 18.58 -11.10 -20.61
CA ALA A 45 17.52 -11.32 -21.58
C ALA A 45 16.70 -12.57 -21.26
N GLU A 46 17.31 -13.60 -20.68
CA GLU A 46 16.64 -14.84 -20.27
C GLU A 46 15.69 -14.61 -19.08
N GLN A 47 16.10 -13.83 -18.08
CA GLN A 47 15.22 -13.48 -16.93
C GLN A 47 14.02 -12.63 -17.37
N PHE A 48 14.23 -11.58 -18.18
CA PHE A 48 13.13 -10.77 -18.73
C PHE A 48 12.13 -11.61 -19.56
N LYS A 49 12.64 -12.53 -20.40
CA LYS A 49 11.78 -13.44 -21.19
C LYS A 49 11.06 -14.48 -20.33
N ALA A 50 11.69 -14.97 -19.26
CA ALA A 50 11.05 -15.87 -18.30
C ALA A 50 9.90 -15.19 -17.53
N ARG A 51 9.95 -13.87 -17.34
CA ARG A 51 8.85 -13.04 -16.80
C ARG A 51 7.84 -12.59 -17.87
N GLY A 52 8.09 -12.92 -19.14
CA GLY A 52 7.16 -12.70 -20.25
C GLY A 52 7.23 -11.31 -20.89
N HIS A 53 8.34 -10.57 -20.72
CA HIS A 53 8.59 -9.29 -21.40
C HIS A 53 9.16 -9.47 -22.83
N ASP A 54 8.98 -8.45 -23.69
CA ASP A 54 9.68 -8.39 -24.98
C ASP A 54 11.06 -7.76 -24.78
N VAL A 55 12.08 -8.28 -25.47
CA VAL A 55 13.48 -7.92 -25.22
C VAL A 55 14.27 -7.83 -26.52
N ASP A 56 14.49 -6.60 -26.96
CA ASP A 56 15.45 -6.26 -28.01
C ASP A 56 16.85 -6.18 -27.39
N SER A 57 17.80 -6.98 -27.87
CA SER A 57 19.23 -6.80 -27.57
C SER A 57 19.90 -6.15 -28.78
N LYS A 58 20.26 -4.87 -28.64
CA LYS A 58 20.85 -4.03 -29.69
C LYS A 58 22.09 -3.30 -29.15
N PRO A 59 23.15 -4.04 -28.78
CA PRO A 59 24.38 -3.44 -28.27
C PRO A 59 25.07 -2.59 -29.34
N GLY A 60 25.45 -1.36 -28.98
CA GLY A 60 26.26 -0.49 -29.84
C GLY A 60 25.49 0.42 -30.80
N LEU A 61 24.19 0.67 -30.56
CA LEU A 61 23.44 1.73 -31.24
C LEU A 61 24.12 3.09 -31.07
N SER A 62 24.12 3.91 -32.13
CA SER A 62 24.46 5.33 -32.01
C SER A 62 23.36 6.11 -31.26
N LYS A 63 23.69 7.34 -30.84
CA LYS A 63 22.78 8.22 -30.11
C LYS A 63 21.46 8.43 -30.87
N GLU A 64 21.53 8.73 -32.17
CA GLU A 64 20.35 9.06 -32.97
C GLU A 64 19.50 7.82 -33.29
N GLU A 65 20.12 6.65 -33.49
CA GLU A 65 19.38 5.39 -33.64
C GLU A 65 18.63 5.02 -32.35
N LEU A 66 19.27 5.16 -31.19
CA LEU A 66 18.62 4.98 -29.89
C LEU A 66 17.43 5.94 -29.73
N LYS A 67 17.64 7.23 -30.05
CA LYS A 67 16.62 8.30 -29.95
C LYS A 67 15.40 8.05 -30.83
N GLN A 68 15.59 7.48 -32.03
CA GLN A 68 14.49 7.14 -32.94
C GLN A 68 13.63 5.98 -32.43
N ILE A 69 14.20 5.04 -31.67
CA ILE A 69 13.47 3.84 -31.21
C ILE A 69 13.00 3.91 -29.75
N ILE A 70 13.64 4.69 -28.89
CA ILE A 70 13.45 4.61 -27.42
C ILE A 70 12.00 4.88 -26.97
N GLY A 71 11.25 5.73 -27.67
CA GLY A 71 9.83 5.99 -27.40
C GLY A 71 8.91 4.77 -27.52
N GLN A 72 9.39 3.65 -28.08
CA GLN A 72 8.65 2.38 -28.17
C GLN A 72 8.80 1.46 -26.94
N TYR A 73 9.66 1.80 -25.97
CA TYR A 73 10.06 0.90 -24.89
C TYR A 73 9.54 1.37 -23.53
N ASP A 74 9.02 0.44 -22.74
CA ASP A 74 8.65 0.66 -21.34
C ASP A 74 9.89 0.65 -20.41
N GLY A 75 10.97 -0.04 -20.82
CA GLY A 75 12.22 -0.17 -20.05
C GLY A 75 13.48 -0.16 -20.90
N LEU A 76 14.58 0.35 -20.33
CA LEU A 76 15.91 0.42 -20.98
C LEU A 76 16.99 -0.12 -20.04
N VAL A 77 17.86 -1.02 -20.50
CA VAL A 77 19.04 -1.49 -19.77
C VAL A 77 20.33 -1.03 -20.43
N VAL A 78 21.20 -0.41 -19.62
CA VAL A 78 22.51 0.12 -20.00
C VAL A 78 23.62 -0.38 -19.06
N ARG A 79 24.89 -0.24 -19.49
CA ARG A 79 26.07 -0.49 -18.65
C ARG A 79 26.94 0.77 -18.53
N SER A 80 27.62 1.21 -19.58
CA SER A 80 28.57 2.33 -19.51
C SER A 80 28.84 2.99 -20.86
N ALA A 81 28.55 2.29 -21.96
CA ALA A 81 28.73 2.81 -23.31
C ALA A 81 27.55 3.72 -23.69
N THR A 82 26.32 3.22 -23.60
CA THR A 82 25.11 4.04 -23.80
C THR A 82 25.05 5.19 -22.80
N LYS A 83 24.94 6.43 -23.31
CA LYS A 83 24.72 7.64 -22.52
C LYS A 83 23.25 8.08 -22.61
N VAL A 84 22.49 7.85 -21.54
CA VAL A 84 21.04 8.16 -21.47
C VAL A 84 20.89 9.63 -21.08
N THR A 85 20.97 10.51 -22.08
CA THR A 85 20.99 11.97 -21.96
C THR A 85 19.58 12.58 -22.02
N LYS A 86 19.41 13.83 -21.56
CA LYS A 86 18.12 14.56 -21.59
C LYS A 86 17.33 14.46 -22.90
N ASP A 87 17.99 14.43 -24.07
CA ASP A 87 17.33 14.33 -25.37
C ASP A 87 17.09 12.90 -25.87
N ILE A 88 17.67 11.88 -25.23
CA ILE A 88 17.20 10.48 -25.33
C ILE A 88 15.92 10.35 -24.50
N LEU A 89 15.95 10.84 -23.27
CA LEU A 89 14.82 10.80 -22.33
C LEU A 89 13.60 11.55 -22.89
N ALA A 90 13.79 12.75 -23.44
CA ALA A 90 12.71 13.51 -24.10
C ALA A 90 12.10 12.82 -25.34
N ALA A 91 12.77 11.83 -25.94
CA ALA A 91 12.20 10.99 -27.01
C ALA A 91 11.54 9.70 -26.48
N ALA A 92 11.71 9.40 -25.19
CA ALA A 92 11.35 8.13 -24.56
C ALA A 92 9.91 8.13 -23.99
N THR A 93 8.93 8.51 -24.81
CA THR A 93 7.55 8.82 -24.40
C THR A 93 6.75 7.72 -23.67
N ASN A 94 7.21 6.47 -23.67
CA ASN A 94 6.60 5.35 -22.93
C ASN A 94 7.49 4.79 -21.79
N LEU A 95 8.70 5.32 -21.62
CA LEU A 95 9.74 4.76 -20.77
C LEU A 95 9.44 5.04 -19.30
N LYS A 96 9.41 3.97 -18.49
CA LYS A 96 9.12 4.02 -17.05
C LYS A 96 10.37 3.86 -16.19
N VAL A 97 11.36 3.11 -16.71
CA VAL A 97 12.53 2.72 -15.94
C VAL A 97 13.79 2.53 -16.80
N VAL A 98 14.90 3.11 -16.34
CA VAL A 98 16.25 2.89 -16.87
C VAL A 98 17.08 2.08 -15.87
N GLY A 99 17.42 0.86 -16.23
CA GLY A 99 18.27 -0.04 -15.44
C GLY A 99 19.74 0.06 -15.82
N ARG A 100 20.58 0.39 -14.85
CA ARG A 100 22.03 0.31 -14.96
C ARG A 100 22.51 -1.02 -14.40
N ALA A 101 23.02 -1.89 -15.27
CA ALA A 101 23.69 -3.13 -14.90
C ALA A 101 25.09 -2.84 -14.29
N GLY A 102 25.11 -2.38 -13.05
CA GLY A 102 26.28 -1.90 -12.29
C GLY A 102 25.89 -0.94 -11.16
N THR A 103 26.85 -0.50 -10.34
CA THR A 103 26.55 0.34 -9.14
C THR A 103 26.49 1.86 -9.43
N GLY A 104 27.39 2.40 -10.25
CA GLY A 104 27.28 3.80 -10.71
C GLY A 104 26.14 4.02 -11.70
N VAL A 105 25.72 5.26 -11.91
CA VAL A 105 24.68 5.68 -12.89
C VAL A 105 25.12 6.90 -13.69
N ASP A 106 26.42 7.13 -13.74
CA ASP A 106 27.11 8.33 -14.22
C ASP A 106 26.97 8.53 -15.75
N ASN A 107 26.47 7.51 -16.44
CA ASN A 107 26.09 7.51 -17.85
C ASN A 107 24.58 7.79 -18.09
N ILE A 108 23.82 8.15 -17.05
CA ILE A 108 22.39 8.46 -17.10
C ILE A 108 22.20 9.87 -16.54
N ASP A 109 21.47 10.71 -17.26
CA ASP A 109 21.03 12.03 -16.82
C ASP A 109 19.90 11.86 -15.79
N THR A 110 20.28 11.52 -14.56
CA THR A 110 19.31 11.24 -13.50
C THR A 110 18.44 12.45 -13.15
N PRO A 111 18.89 13.73 -13.21
CA PRO A 111 17.98 14.87 -13.10
C PRO A 111 16.91 14.88 -14.20
N ALA A 112 17.27 14.72 -15.47
CA ALA A 112 16.29 14.70 -16.57
C ALA A 112 15.33 13.50 -16.47
N ALA A 113 15.81 12.33 -16.08
CA ALA A 113 14.97 11.14 -15.88
C ALA A 113 13.95 11.37 -14.76
N THR A 114 14.42 11.92 -13.62
CA THR A 114 13.58 12.29 -12.47
C THR A 114 12.49 13.28 -12.88
N MET A 115 12.85 14.36 -13.60
CA MET A 115 11.92 15.38 -14.09
C MET A 115 10.78 14.81 -14.93
N GLN A 116 11.06 13.77 -15.73
CA GLN A 116 10.09 13.09 -16.59
C GLN A 116 9.35 11.93 -15.91
N GLY A 117 9.53 11.71 -14.61
CA GLY A 117 8.91 10.59 -13.89
C GLY A 117 9.53 9.22 -14.17
N VAL A 118 10.70 9.17 -14.82
CA VAL A 118 11.40 7.93 -15.17
C VAL A 118 12.27 7.48 -13.99
N LEU A 119 12.02 6.25 -13.52
CA LEU A 119 12.81 5.64 -12.46
C LEU A 119 14.20 5.25 -13.00
N VAL A 120 15.25 5.50 -12.23
CA VAL A 120 16.59 5.00 -12.53
C VAL A 120 16.94 3.97 -11.46
N VAL A 121 17.24 2.74 -11.89
CA VAL A 121 17.56 1.60 -11.00
C VAL A 121 18.98 1.12 -11.26
N ASN A 122 19.73 0.79 -10.21
CA ASN A 122 21.08 0.23 -10.28
C ASN A 122 21.14 -1.13 -9.57
N THR A 123 22.27 -1.84 -9.69
CA THR A 123 22.49 -3.11 -9.00
C THR A 123 23.45 -2.92 -7.81
N PRO A 124 22.96 -2.51 -6.62
CA PRO A 124 23.82 -2.02 -5.55
C PRO A 124 24.63 -3.15 -4.91
N GLY A 125 25.90 -3.28 -5.33
CA GLY A 125 26.87 -4.18 -4.73
C GLY A 125 27.20 -5.46 -5.51
N GLY A 126 26.58 -5.71 -6.68
CA GLY A 126 26.91 -6.88 -7.52
C GLY A 126 28.38 -6.91 -8.01
N ASN A 127 29.05 -5.74 -8.04
CA ASN A 127 30.47 -5.58 -8.32
C ASN A 127 31.39 -5.52 -7.08
N THR A 128 30.86 -5.56 -5.83
CA THR A 128 31.62 -5.22 -4.60
C THR A 128 32.96 -5.96 -4.53
N ILE A 129 32.91 -7.28 -4.66
CA ILE A 129 34.10 -8.14 -4.56
C ILE A 129 35.09 -7.80 -5.67
N SER A 130 34.67 -7.75 -6.94
CA SER A 130 35.60 -7.51 -8.05
C SER A 130 36.17 -6.09 -8.12
N THR A 131 35.49 -5.09 -7.58
CA THR A 131 36.09 -3.75 -7.42
C THR A 131 37.07 -3.72 -6.24
N ALA A 132 36.84 -4.49 -5.17
CA ALA A 132 37.83 -4.68 -4.10
C ALA A 132 39.06 -5.46 -4.61
N GLU A 133 38.85 -6.56 -5.36
CA GLU A 133 39.90 -7.37 -6.02
C GLU A 133 40.78 -6.48 -6.89
N LEU A 134 40.18 -5.63 -7.74
CA LEU A 134 40.93 -4.70 -8.56
C LEU A 134 41.65 -3.63 -7.72
N THR A 135 40.99 -3.02 -6.72
CA THR A 135 41.62 -2.00 -5.85
C THR A 135 42.88 -2.56 -5.17
N PHE A 136 42.80 -3.77 -4.63
CA PHE A 136 43.93 -4.40 -3.95
C PHE A 136 45.03 -4.83 -4.94
N THR A 137 44.64 -5.28 -6.14
CA THR A 137 45.55 -5.53 -7.26
C THR A 137 46.28 -4.26 -7.68
N HIS A 138 45.58 -3.12 -7.76
CA HIS A 138 46.12 -1.79 -8.06
C HIS A 138 47.11 -1.31 -7.00
N MET A 139 46.81 -1.55 -5.72
CA MET A 139 47.70 -1.23 -4.59
C MET A 139 48.99 -2.06 -4.64
N LEU A 140 48.89 -3.38 -4.86
CA LEU A 140 50.03 -4.28 -4.98
C LEU A 140 50.87 -3.98 -6.24
N ALA A 141 50.22 -3.78 -7.39
CA ALA A 141 50.87 -3.44 -8.66
C ALA A 141 51.67 -2.14 -8.55
N LEU A 142 51.07 -1.10 -7.94
CA LEU A 142 51.73 0.17 -7.68
C LEU A 142 52.89 0.03 -6.67
N SER A 143 52.67 -0.67 -5.55
CA SER A 143 53.71 -0.82 -4.52
C SER A 143 54.92 -1.63 -4.98
N ARG A 144 54.80 -2.39 -6.08
CA ARG A 144 55.85 -3.27 -6.61
C ARG A 144 56.28 -2.97 -8.06
N ASN A 145 55.77 -1.88 -8.67
CA ASN A 145 56.07 -1.47 -10.05
C ASN A 145 55.78 -2.56 -11.11
N ILE A 146 54.76 -3.40 -10.91
CA ILE A 146 54.58 -4.63 -11.71
C ILE A 146 54.37 -4.35 -13.20
N PRO A 147 53.48 -3.42 -13.65
CA PRO A 147 53.30 -3.14 -15.07
C PRO A 147 54.57 -2.64 -15.76
N GLN A 148 55.32 -1.77 -15.08
CA GLN A 148 56.59 -1.21 -15.57
C GLN A 148 57.66 -2.30 -15.72
N ALA A 149 57.82 -3.16 -14.73
CA ALA A 149 58.78 -4.27 -14.77
C ALA A 149 58.41 -5.30 -15.86
N VAL A 150 57.12 -5.61 -16.03
CA VAL A 150 56.63 -6.48 -17.12
C VAL A 150 56.86 -5.85 -18.48
N ALA A 151 56.64 -4.54 -18.64
CA ALA A 151 56.92 -3.82 -19.88
C ALA A 151 58.42 -3.79 -20.21
N SER A 152 59.28 -3.58 -19.21
CA SER A 152 60.74 -3.67 -19.35
C SER A 152 61.18 -5.04 -19.88
N LEU A 153 60.70 -6.12 -19.26
CA LEU A 153 61.03 -7.50 -19.68
C LEU A 153 60.50 -7.82 -21.09
N LYS A 154 59.28 -7.39 -21.43
CA LYS A 154 58.72 -7.54 -22.79
C LYS A 154 59.49 -6.75 -23.84
N ALA A 155 60.14 -5.64 -23.45
CA ALA A 155 61.06 -4.87 -24.28
C ALA A 155 62.51 -5.41 -24.26
N GLY A 156 62.75 -6.61 -23.72
CA GLY A 156 64.06 -7.26 -23.68
C GLY A 156 65.04 -6.71 -22.62
N LYS A 157 64.57 -5.89 -21.67
CA LYS A 157 65.42 -5.18 -20.69
C LYS A 157 65.35 -5.79 -19.29
N TRP A 158 66.51 -6.05 -18.68
CA TRP A 158 66.66 -6.58 -17.33
C TRP A 158 66.95 -5.47 -16.28
N GLU A 159 66.00 -4.55 -16.07
CA GLU A 159 66.20 -3.38 -15.21
C GLU A 159 65.96 -3.68 -13.71
N ARG A 160 66.49 -4.79 -13.16
CA ARG A 160 66.19 -5.25 -11.78
C ARG A 160 66.44 -4.18 -10.70
N SER A 161 67.51 -3.39 -10.83
CA SER A 161 67.90 -2.36 -9.86
C SER A 161 67.04 -1.08 -9.92
N LYS A 162 66.26 -0.90 -10.99
CA LYS A 162 65.39 0.27 -11.22
C LYS A 162 64.05 0.18 -10.48
N TYR A 163 63.55 -1.04 -10.26
CA TYR A 163 62.20 -1.30 -9.79
C TYR A 163 62.14 -1.72 -8.31
N THR A 164 62.71 -0.89 -7.43
CA THR A 164 62.58 -1.05 -5.98
C THR A 164 61.14 -0.78 -5.54
N GLY A 165 60.56 -1.72 -4.81
CA GLY A 165 59.17 -1.63 -4.32
C GLY A 165 59.06 -1.11 -2.88
N THR A 166 57.87 -1.24 -2.30
CA THR A 166 57.57 -0.97 -0.90
C THR A 166 56.65 -2.07 -0.35
N GLU A 167 56.79 -2.38 0.93
CA GLU A 167 55.95 -3.36 1.64
C GLU A 167 54.71 -2.69 2.23
N LEU A 168 53.59 -3.42 2.24
CA LEU A 168 52.34 -2.95 2.86
C LEU A 168 52.36 -3.12 4.39
N THR A 169 53.06 -4.12 4.91
CA THR A 169 53.14 -4.43 6.34
C THR A 169 53.59 -3.21 7.15
N GLY A 170 52.87 -2.93 8.25
CA GLY A 170 53.13 -1.80 9.13
C GLY A 170 52.97 -0.42 8.46
N LYS A 171 52.21 -0.32 7.36
CA LYS A 171 51.80 0.96 6.75
C LYS A 171 50.37 1.31 7.15
N THR A 172 50.07 2.59 7.15
CA THR A 172 48.70 3.10 7.34
C THR A 172 47.97 3.16 6.00
N LEU A 173 46.93 2.34 5.86
CA LEU A 173 45.95 2.44 4.79
C LEU A 173 44.79 3.33 5.25
N ALA A 174 44.59 4.45 4.57
CA ALA A 174 43.44 5.31 4.75
C ALA A 174 42.35 5.01 3.71
N VAL A 175 41.16 4.67 4.19
CA VAL A 175 40.00 4.30 3.37
C VAL A 175 38.97 5.41 3.44
N ILE A 176 38.71 6.07 2.30
CA ILE A 176 37.78 7.19 2.21
C ILE A 176 36.50 6.70 1.52
N GLY A 177 35.39 6.75 2.23
CA GLY A 177 34.16 6.02 1.90
C GLY A 177 34.18 4.63 2.52
N LEU A 178 33.41 4.43 3.59
CA LEU A 178 33.34 3.20 4.38
C LEU A 178 32.09 2.36 4.02
N GLY A 179 31.68 2.45 2.75
CA GLY A 179 30.68 1.58 2.13
C GLY A 179 31.21 0.17 1.84
N ARG A 180 30.41 -0.62 1.10
CA ARG A 180 30.64 -2.06 0.85
C ARG A 180 32.06 -2.38 0.36
N ILE A 181 32.56 -1.66 -0.65
CA ILE A 181 33.90 -1.90 -1.23
C ILE A 181 35.01 -1.52 -0.26
N GLY A 182 34.92 -0.33 0.36
CA GLY A 182 35.94 0.15 1.29
C GLY A 182 36.14 -0.76 2.51
N ARG A 183 35.08 -1.39 3.02
CA ARG A 183 35.18 -2.38 4.11
C ARG A 183 35.89 -3.66 3.70
N GLU A 184 35.67 -4.17 2.48
CA GLU A 184 36.40 -5.34 1.97
C GLU A 184 37.88 -5.02 1.72
N VAL A 185 38.19 -3.86 1.13
CA VAL A 185 39.57 -3.40 0.93
C VAL A 185 40.29 -3.20 2.28
N ALA A 186 39.61 -2.66 3.30
CA ALA A 186 40.15 -2.56 4.65
C ALA A 186 40.38 -3.93 5.31
N ARG A 187 39.43 -4.87 5.15
CA ARG A 187 39.53 -6.25 5.66
C ARG A 187 40.78 -6.94 5.14
N TRP A 188 41.13 -6.73 3.86
CA TRP A 188 42.35 -7.30 3.28
C TRP A 188 43.59 -6.49 3.61
N GLY A 189 43.51 -5.16 3.73
CA GLY A 189 44.60 -4.33 4.25
C GLY A 189 45.09 -4.82 5.61
N ARG A 190 44.16 -5.12 6.55
CA ARG A 190 44.49 -5.74 7.84
C ARG A 190 45.09 -7.14 7.71
N ALA A 191 44.60 -7.96 6.78
CA ALA A 191 45.18 -9.28 6.51
C ALA A 191 46.63 -9.21 5.95
N PHE A 192 46.98 -8.11 5.27
CA PHE A 192 48.34 -7.77 4.84
C PHE A 192 49.14 -6.97 5.90
N GLY A 193 48.66 -6.91 7.15
CA GLY A 193 49.36 -6.26 8.26
C GLY A 193 49.40 -4.72 8.17
N MET A 194 48.44 -4.09 7.47
CA MET A 194 48.28 -2.63 7.44
C MET A 194 47.41 -2.15 8.61
N THR A 195 47.72 -0.97 9.13
CA THR A 195 46.82 -0.23 10.04
C THR A 195 45.75 0.47 9.20
N THR A 196 44.48 0.10 9.37
CA THR A 196 43.36 0.70 8.61
C THR A 196 42.67 1.82 9.38
N ILE A 197 42.83 3.05 8.87
CA ILE A 197 42.06 4.23 9.29
C ILE A 197 41.05 4.58 8.19
N GLY A 198 40.05 5.40 8.49
CA GLY A 198 39.15 5.86 7.44
C GLY A 198 38.20 6.99 7.82
N PHE A 199 37.55 7.54 6.80
CA PHE A 199 36.55 8.59 6.93
C PHE A 199 35.34 8.31 6.04
N ASP A 200 34.15 8.53 6.59
CA ASP A 200 32.86 8.51 5.91
C ASP A 200 31.87 9.34 6.75
N PRO A 201 31.13 10.30 6.18
CA PRO A 201 30.25 11.18 6.95
C PRO A 201 28.93 10.52 7.39
N ILE A 202 28.61 9.32 6.88
CA ILE A 202 27.36 8.58 7.15
C ILE A 202 27.62 7.39 8.08
N VAL A 203 28.77 6.72 7.96
CA VAL A 203 29.10 5.55 8.77
C VAL A 203 29.53 5.94 10.19
N SER A 204 28.72 5.54 11.18
CA SER A 204 29.02 5.80 12.59
C SER A 204 30.35 5.20 13.05
N ALA A 205 31.01 5.87 14.00
CA ALA A 205 32.32 5.46 14.52
C ALA A 205 32.32 4.04 15.12
N ALA A 206 31.19 3.58 15.68
CA ALA A 206 31.02 2.21 16.15
C ALA A 206 30.98 1.20 15.00
N ALA A 207 30.28 1.51 13.90
CA ALA A 207 30.22 0.66 12.71
C ALA A 207 31.56 0.58 11.96
N ALA A 208 32.34 1.67 11.96
CA ALA A 208 33.72 1.67 11.45
C ALA A 208 34.63 0.76 12.28
N ARG A 209 34.66 0.92 13.61
CA ARG A 209 35.48 0.08 14.51
C ARG A 209 35.04 -1.38 14.50
N SER A 210 33.75 -1.68 14.33
CA SER A 210 33.25 -3.05 14.14
C SER A 210 33.78 -3.70 12.85
N ALA A 211 34.00 -2.93 11.77
CA ALA A 211 34.71 -3.40 10.58
C ALA A 211 36.25 -3.45 10.75
N GLY A 212 36.78 -3.10 11.93
CA GLY A 212 38.20 -2.98 12.25
C GLY A 212 38.88 -1.78 11.60
N ILE A 213 38.14 -0.70 11.34
CA ILE A 213 38.65 0.55 10.75
C ILE A 213 38.59 1.63 11.82
N GLU A 214 39.68 2.32 12.12
CA GLU A 214 39.63 3.43 13.07
C GLU A 214 39.11 4.71 12.37
N PRO A 215 37.95 5.25 12.78
CA PRO A 215 37.39 6.46 12.20
C PRO A 215 38.20 7.69 12.62
N VAL A 216 38.61 8.50 11.63
CA VAL A 216 39.36 9.74 11.85
C VAL A 216 38.79 10.89 10.99
N PRO A 217 38.82 12.15 11.45
CA PRO A 217 38.50 13.31 10.61
C PRO A 217 39.42 13.40 9.38
N LEU A 218 38.93 13.97 8.27
CA LEU A 218 39.73 14.11 7.03
C LEU A 218 41.06 14.85 7.26
N ASP A 219 41.06 15.95 8.01
CA ASP A 219 42.27 16.73 8.27
C ASP A 219 43.36 15.94 9.05
N GLU A 220 42.96 14.97 9.87
CA GLU A 220 43.89 14.03 10.50
C GLU A 220 44.29 12.86 9.59
N LEU A 221 43.41 12.45 8.67
CA LEU A 221 43.60 11.33 7.77
C LEU A 221 44.79 11.57 6.83
N TRP A 222 44.89 12.76 6.24
CA TRP A 222 45.95 13.11 5.28
C TRP A 222 47.36 12.92 5.85
N ALA A 223 47.60 13.44 7.05
CA ALA A 223 48.91 13.37 7.72
C ALA A 223 49.29 11.95 8.19
N LYS A 224 48.29 11.06 8.36
CA LYS A 224 48.48 9.69 8.85
C LYS A 224 48.66 8.66 7.73
N ALA A 225 48.11 8.89 6.54
CA ALA A 225 48.07 7.91 5.44
C ALA A 225 49.42 7.69 4.76
N ASP A 226 49.84 6.43 4.59
CA ASP A 226 50.90 6.03 3.65
C ASP A 226 50.31 5.62 2.29
N PHE A 227 49.13 4.98 2.34
CA PHE A 227 48.28 4.66 1.21
C PHE A 227 46.90 5.27 1.42
N ILE A 228 46.32 5.88 0.38
CA ILE A 228 44.94 6.38 0.35
C ILE A 228 44.18 5.60 -0.73
N THR A 229 42.99 5.11 -0.39
CA THR A 229 42.09 4.45 -1.34
C THR A 229 40.70 5.08 -1.30
N LEU A 230 40.15 5.36 -2.48
CA LEU A 230 38.89 6.09 -2.67
C LEU A 230 37.75 5.14 -3.02
N HIS A 231 36.66 5.20 -2.25
CA HIS A 231 35.44 4.38 -2.40
C HIS A 231 34.14 5.18 -2.23
N THR A 232 34.20 6.50 -2.43
CA THR A 232 33.05 7.41 -2.42
C THR A 232 32.32 7.46 -3.77
N PRO A 233 31.04 7.85 -3.81
CA PRO A 233 30.41 8.35 -5.03
C PRO A 233 31.02 9.70 -5.44
N LEU A 234 30.83 10.12 -6.70
CA LEU A 234 31.12 11.48 -7.14
C LEU A 234 29.92 12.39 -6.84
N THR A 235 30.11 13.40 -6.00
CA THR A 235 29.11 14.43 -5.63
C THR A 235 29.75 15.82 -5.73
N LYS A 236 29.04 16.89 -5.34
CA LYS A 236 29.63 18.22 -5.20
C LYS A 236 30.73 18.25 -4.12
N ASP A 237 30.57 17.47 -3.06
CA ASP A 237 31.42 17.46 -1.86
C ASP A 237 32.61 16.50 -1.99
N THR A 238 32.54 15.53 -2.91
CA THR A 238 33.64 14.58 -3.19
C THR A 238 34.39 14.88 -4.49
N ARG A 239 33.88 15.77 -5.35
CA ARG A 239 34.63 16.27 -6.51
C ARG A 239 35.89 17.00 -6.02
N TYR A 240 37.04 16.62 -6.56
CA TYR A 240 38.36 17.11 -6.16
C TYR A 240 38.61 17.04 -4.65
N LEU A 241 38.10 15.99 -3.99
CA LEU A 241 38.44 15.65 -2.61
C LEU A 241 39.93 15.35 -2.43
N ILE A 242 40.60 14.90 -3.50
CA ILE A 242 42.05 14.96 -3.64
C ILE A 242 42.39 16.10 -4.61
N ASN A 243 42.83 17.24 -4.08
CA ASN A 243 43.26 18.42 -4.82
C ASN A 243 44.64 18.90 -4.33
N ALA A 244 45.17 19.98 -4.90
CA ALA A 244 46.48 20.51 -4.56
C ALA A 244 46.67 20.82 -3.06
N ASP A 245 45.64 21.23 -2.32
CA ASP A 245 45.74 21.56 -0.90
C ASP A 245 45.60 20.36 0.03
N THR A 246 44.74 19.38 -0.30
CA THR A 246 44.71 18.10 0.44
C THR A 246 45.97 17.29 0.18
N LEU A 247 46.54 17.37 -1.03
CA LEU A 247 47.83 16.75 -1.36
C LEU A 247 48.96 17.36 -0.52
N LYS A 248 49.02 18.69 -0.35
CA LYS A 248 50.01 19.33 0.57
C LYS A 248 49.90 18.85 2.03
N LYS A 249 48.71 18.44 2.48
CA LYS A 249 48.48 17.87 3.84
C LYS A 249 48.91 16.41 3.97
N CYS A 250 49.23 15.71 2.87
CA CYS A 250 49.61 14.31 2.89
C CYS A 250 51.07 14.09 3.32
N LYS A 251 51.42 12.84 3.66
CA LYS A 251 52.83 12.44 3.79
C LYS A 251 53.53 12.52 2.44
N LYS A 252 54.75 13.09 2.41
CA LYS A 252 55.64 12.94 1.25
C LYS A 252 55.93 11.45 1.00
N GLY A 253 55.66 10.99 -0.22
CA GLY A 253 55.73 9.58 -0.61
C GLY A 253 54.40 8.81 -0.53
N VAL A 254 53.29 9.47 -0.17
CA VAL A 254 51.94 8.86 -0.16
C VAL A 254 51.60 8.22 -1.50
N ARG A 255 50.85 7.10 -1.47
CA ARG A 255 50.35 6.41 -2.67
C ARG A 255 48.83 6.47 -2.72
N ILE A 256 48.27 6.80 -3.89
CA ILE A 256 46.82 7.05 -4.03
C ILE A 256 46.21 6.08 -5.04
N ILE A 257 45.11 5.43 -4.66
CA ILE A 257 44.38 4.46 -5.49
C ILE A 257 42.95 4.95 -5.70
N ASN A 258 42.51 4.99 -6.95
CA ASN A 258 41.14 5.30 -7.35
C ASN A 258 40.58 4.22 -8.28
N CYS A 259 39.68 3.41 -7.74
CA CYS A 259 38.82 2.49 -8.49
C CYS A 259 37.34 2.81 -8.21
N ALA A 260 37.02 4.08 -7.92
CA ALA A 260 35.68 4.55 -7.60
C ALA A 260 35.07 5.39 -8.73
N ARG A 261 35.47 6.66 -8.89
CA ARG A 261 35.08 7.54 -10.00
C ARG A 261 36.19 8.52 -10.37
N GLY A 262 36.27 8.89 -11.64
CA GLY A 262 37.01 10.07 -12.08
C GLY A 262 36.54 11.34 -11.36
N GLY A 263 37.38 12.35 -11.29
CA GLY A 263 37.04 13.66 -10.71
C GLY A 263 36.88 13.69 -9.19
N ILE A 264 37.01 12.56 -8.47
CA ILE A 264 37.27 12.58 -7.02
C ILE A 264 38.70 13.10 -6.76
N ILE A 265 39.61 12.84 -7.71
CA ILE A 265 40.94 13.42 -7.79
C ILE A 265 40.93 14.51 -8.87
N ASP A 266 41.54 15.66 -8.58
CA ASP A 266 42.00 16.63 -9.58
C ASP A 266 43.21 16.03 -10.31
N GLU A 267 43.02 15.56 -11.54
CA GLU A 267 44.06 14.85 -12.30
C GLU A 267 45.28 15.73 -12.59
N LYS A 268 45.11 17.06 -12.71
CA LYS A 268 46.21 18.00 -12.89
C LYS A 268 47.02 18.18 -11.61
N ALA A 269 46.35 18.38 -10.47
CA ALA A 269 47.03 18.47 -9.18
C ALA A 269 47.74 17.17 -8.82
N LEU A 270 47.18 16.01 -9.21
CA LEU A 270 47.86 14.71 -9.06
C LEU A 270 49.13 14.63 -9.92
N LEU A 271 49.09 15.10 -11.17
CA LEU A 271 50.27 15.15 -12.05
C LEU A 271 51.37 16.04 -11.46
N GLU A 272 51.04 17.27 -11.05
CA GLU A 272 52.00 18.21 -10.43
C GLU A 272 52.59 17.64 -9.11
N ALA A 273 51.77 16.99 -8.29
CA ALA A 273 52.21 16.34 -7.05
C ALA A 273 53.03 15.07 -7.28
N LEU A 274 52.80 14.35 -8.39
CA LEU A 274 53.66 13.27 -8.86
C LEU A 274 55.01 13.83 -9.32
N GLU A 275 55.04 14.78 -10.25
CA GLU A 275 56.25 15.35 -10.84
C GLU A 275 57.18 15.96 -9.78
N SER A 276 56.65 16.76 -8.86
CA SER A 276 57.38 17.32 -7.71
C SER A 276 57.87 16.28 -6.68
N GLY A 277 57.48 15.01 -6.83
CA GLY A 277 57.87 13.92 -5.93
C GLY A 277 57.21 14.01 -4.54
N HIS A 278 56.10 14.74 -4.41
CA HIS A 278 55.28 14.70 -3.19
C HIS A 278 54.49 13.37 -3.13
N VAL A 279 53.82 12.99 -4.21
CA VAL A 279 53.14 11.70 -4.34
C VAL A 279 54.13 10.63 -4.80
N GLY A 280 54.23 9.54 -4.03
CA GLY A 280 55.14 8.42 -4.31
C GLY A 280 54.72 7.60 -5.53
N GLY A 281 53.42 7.59 -5.84
CA GLY A 281 52.84 6.99 -7.04
C GLY A 281 51.31 6.94 -6.97
N ALA A 282 50.64 6.69 -8.09
CA ALA A 282 49.18 6.65 -8.17
C ALA A 282 48.69 5.45 -8.98
N SER A 283 47.45 5.01 -8.74
CA SER A 283 46.84 3.86 -9.41
C SER A 283 45.38 4.15 -9.74
N LEU A 284 45.06 4.28 -11.04
CA LEU A 284 43.76 4.72 -11.53
C LEU A 284 43.12 3.64 -12.41
N ASP A 285 41.85 3.33 -12.14
CA ASP A 285 40.98 2.57 -13.05
C ASP A 285 39.96 3.49 -13.76
N VAL A 286 39.82 4.73 -13.33
CA VAL A 286 38.73 5.65 -13.68
C VAL A 286 39.25 7.09 -13.85
N TYR A 287 38.65 7.85 -14.76
CA TYR A 287 39.15 9.15 -15.24
C TYR A 287 38.02 10.18 -15.38
N GLU A 288 38.35 11.47 -15.38
CA GLU A 288 37.38 12.55 -15.60
C GLU A 288 36.73 12.48 -16.99
N THR A 289 37.51 12.15 -18.01
CA THR A 289 37.04 11.86 -19.37
C THR A 289 37.21 10.37 -19.66
N GLU A 290 36.12 9.68 -20.02
CA GLU A 290 36.15 8.27 -20.41
C GLU A 290 35.44 8.05 -21.77
N PRO A 291 36.15 7.64 -22.84
CA PRO A 291 37.60 7.34 -22.89
C PRO A 291 38.50 8.57 -22.67
N PRO A 292 39.70 8.42 -22.07
CA PRO A 292 40.64 9.52 -21.88
C PRO A 292 41.17 10.08 -23.21
N GLY A 293 41.39 11.39 -23.27
CA GLY A 293 41.92 12.11 -24.41
C GLY A 293 43.40 12.50 -24.26
N GLU A 294 43.80 13.57 -24.94
CA GLU A 294 45.16 14.11 -24.88
C GLU A 294 45.47 14.85 -23.56
N ALA A 295 44.45 15.30 -22.82
CA ALA A 295 44.63 16.04 -21.56
C ALA A 295 45.08 15.13 -20.40
N GLU A 296 44.50 13.93 -20.32
CA GLU A 296 44.82 12.89 -19.33
C GLU A 296 46.09 12.11 -19.73
N ARG A 297 46.52 12.23 -20.99
CA ARG A 297 47.62 11.47 -21.58
C ARG A 297 48.97 11.60 -20.87
N PRO A 298 49.41 12.78 -20.36
CA PRO A 298 50.64 12.90 -19.59
C PRO A 298 50.58 12.14 -18.26
N LEU A 299 49.43 12.19 -17.58
CA LEU A 299 49.20 11.48 -16.32
C LEU A 299 49.21 9.96 -16.53
N ILE A 300 48.49 9.46 -17.53
CA ILE A 300 48.43 8.02 -17.91
C ILE A 300 49.81 7.47 -18.30
N ASN A 301 50.67 8.29 -18.91
CA ASN A 301 52.02 7.88 -19.33
C ASN A 301 53.09 8.07 -18.23
N HIS A 302 52.77 8.72 -17.10
CA HIS A 302 53.76 9.05 -16.08
C HIS A 302 54.33 7.76 -15.41
N PRO A 303 55.67 7.60 -15.28
CA PRO A 303 56.29 6.31 -14.92
C PRO A 303 55.91 5.77 -13.53
N ARG A 304 55.38 6.59 -12.62
CA ARG A 304 54.86 6.19 -11.29
C ARG A 304 53.33 6.05 -11.22
N ILE A 305 52.64 5.97 -12.37
CA ILE A 305 51.23 5.60 -12.41
C ILE A 305 51.04 4.12 -12.75
N VAL A 306 49.91 3.56 -12.33
CA VAL A 306 49.35 2.32 -12.88
C VAL A 306 47.94 2.65 -13.37
N SER A 307 47.66 2.37 -14.65
CA SER A 307 46.43 2.76 -15.32
C SER A 307 45.73 1.55 -15.96
N THR A 308 44.42 1.45 -15.75
CA THR A 308 43.52 0.49 -16.42
C THR A 308 42.26 1.18 -16.96
N PRO A 309 41.56 0.58 -17.94
CA PRO A 309 40.35 1.16 -18.55
C PRO A 309 39.06 0.65 -17.89
N HIS A 310 38.70 1.18 -16.72
CA HIS A 310 37.43 0.94 -16.00
C HIS A 310 37.05 -0.55 -15.84
N LEU A 311 38.02 -1.35 -15.40
CA LEU A 311 37.91 -2.80 -15.23
C LEU A 311 37.21 -3.22 -13.93
N GLY A 312 36.93 -2.32 -12.98
CA GLY A 312 36.45 -2.64 -11.63
C GLY A 312 35.17 -3.48 -11.53
N ALA A 313 34.37 -3.59 -12.58
CA ALA A 313 33.21 -4.47 -12.68
C ALA A 313 33.28 -5.48 -13.85
N ASN A 314 34.42 -5.58 -14.53
CA ASN A 314 34.59 -6.33 -15.78
C ASN A 314 35.05 -7.79 -15.57
N THR A 315 34.46 -8.47 -14.59
CA THR A 315 34.64 -9.91 -14.33
C THR A 315 33.39 -10.68 -14.73
N LYS A 316 33.52 -11.95 -15.15
CA LYS A 316 32.36 -12.79 -15.52
C LYS A 316 31.33 -12.85 -14.38
N ASP A 317 31.83 -13.03 -13.16
CA ASP A 317 31.06 -13.16 -11.93
C ASP A 317 30.29 -11.88 -11.58
N ALA A 318 30.91 -10.70 -11.76
CA ALA A 318 30.19 -9.44 -11.61
C ALA A 318 29.17 -9.25 -12.74
N GLN A 319 29.51 -9.58 -13.99
CA GLN A 319 28.60 -9.45 -15.13
C GLN A 319 27.35 -10.31 -14.98
N VAL A 320 27.47 -11.60 -14.61
CA VAL A 320 26.32 -12.49 -14.38
C VAL A 320 25.45 -11.98 -13.22
N ARG A 321 26.05 -11.50 -12.12
CA ARG A 321 25.32 -10.90 -11.00
C ARG A 321 24.52 -9.67 -11.45
N VAL A 322 25.17 -8.63 -11.96
CA VAL A 322 24.48 -7.39 -12.32
C VAL A 322 23.49 -7.58 -13.48
N ALA A 323 23.73 -8.51 -14.39
CA ALA A 323 22.79 -8.88 -15.46
C ALA A 323 21.51 -9.54 -14.91
N LYS A 324 21.63 -10.39 -13.88
CA LYS A 324 20.48 -11.02 -13.21
C LYS A 324 19.76 -10.03 -12.31
N ASP A 325 20.50 -9.32 -11.46
CA ASP A 325 19.96 -8.37 -10.48
C ASP A 325 19.13 -7.28 -11.16
N ILE A 326 19.66 -6.65 -12.22
CA ILE A 326 18.94 -5.60 -12.95
C ILE A 326 17.70 -6.13 -13.67
N ALA A 327 17.75 -7.38 -14.15
CA ALA A 327 16.62 -7.97 -14.85
C ALA A 327 15.47 -8.30 -13.89
N ILE A 328 15.78 -8.74 -12.67
CA ILE A 328 14.79 -8.92 -11.60
C ILE A 328 14.22 -7.56 -11.22
N GLN A 329 15.06 -6.63 -10.75
CA GLN A 329 14.64 -5.32 -10.23
C GLN A 329 13.83 -4.49 -11.26
N LEU A 330 14.29 -4.43 -12.51
CA LEU A 330 13.58 -3.67 -13.55
C LEU A 330 12.23 -4.32 -13.91
N SER A 331 12.13 -5.66 -13.88
CA SER A 331 10.85 -6.35 -14.06
C SER A 331 9.91 -6.13 -12.87
N ASP A 332 10.42 -6.17 -11.63
CA ASP A 332 9.60 -5.91 -10.43
C ASP A 332 9.09 -4.47 -10.38
N ILE A 333 9.86 -3.49 -10.86
CA ILE A 333 9.39 -2.11 -11.06
C ILE A 333 8.30 -2.02 -12.14
N LEU A 334 8.50 -2.67 -13.29
CA LEU A 334 7.49 -2.71 -14.38
C LEU A 334 6.20 -3.44 -13.98
N GLU A 335 6.31 -4.45 -13.12
CA GLU A 335 5.19 -5.20 -12.53
C GLU A 335 4.67 -4.57 -11.21
N GLN A 336 5.18 -3.40 -10.81
CA GLN A 336 4.80 -2.62 -9.61
C GLN A 336 4.98 -3.34 -8.25
N LYS A 337 5.77 -4.40 -8.22
CA LYS A 337 6.01 -5.29 -7.06
C LYS A 337 6.99 -4.69 -6.05
N ASP A 338 8.19 -4.32 -6.50
CA ASP A 338 9.32 -3.94 -5.66
C ASP A 338 10.15 -2.83 -6.34
N PHE A 339 10.85 -2.00 -5.55
CA PHE A 339 11.59 -0.82 -6.00
C PHE A 339 13.06 -0.79 -5.52
N VAL A 340 13.56 -1.93 -5.01
CA VAL A 340 14.97 -2.13 -4.65
C VAL A 340 15.93 -1.68 -5.75
N GLY A 341 16.88 -0.82 -5.37
CA GLY A 341 17.95 -0.33 -6.26
C GLY A 341 17.63 0.99 -6.98
N VAL A 342 16.44 1.56 -6.80
CA VAL A 342 16.11 2.87 -7.39
C VAL A 342 16.96 3.99 -6.77
N VAL A 343 17.72 4.70 -7.61
CA VAL A 343 18.72 5.70 -7.18
C VAL A 343 18.19 7.13 -7.14
N ASN A 344 17.18 7.45 -7.96
CA ASN A 344 16.57 8.79 -8.00
C ASN A 344 15.26 8.89 -7.19
N ALA A 345 14.92 7.83 -6.45
CA ALA A 345 13.74 7.76 -5.60
C ALA A 345 13.94 6.87 -4.35
N PRO A 346 15.08 6.95 -3.62
CA PRO A 346 15.42 5.99 -2.56
C PRO A 346 14.39 5.90 -1.41
N ASN A 347 13.49 6.88 -1.32
CA ASN A 347 12.43 6.95 -0.30
C ASN A 347 11.10 6.29 -0.73
N ILE A 348 10.94 5.82 -1.97
CA ILE A 348 9.71 5.13 -2.41
C ILE A 348 9.48 3.82 -1.64
N ASP A 349 10.53 3.06 -1.33
CA ASP A 349 10.45 1.88 -0.46
C ASP A 349 9.98 2.22 0.96
N PHE A 350 10.38 3.39 1.49
CA PHE A 350 9.91 3.87 2.79
C PHE A 350 8.44 4.27 2.73
N ALA A 351 7.99 4.90 1.64
CA ALA A 351 6.59 5.27 1.44
C ALA A 351 5.64 4.06 1.37
N ARG A 352 6.13 2.86 1.03
CA ARG A 352 5.33 1.61 1.02
C ARG A 352 5.29 0.84 2.35
N LYS A 353 6.01 1.29 3.40
CA LYS A 353 5.88 0.68 4.75
C LYS A 353 4.50 1.02 5.33
N SER A 354 3.72 0.00 5.69
CA SER A 354 2.27 0.10 5.94
C SER A 354 1.83 1.12 6.99
N GLN A 355 2.69 1.45 7.95
CA GLN A 355 2.41 2.44 9.01
C GLN A 355 2.65 3.90 8.57
N LEU A 356 3.33 4.15 7.45
CA LEU A 356 3.82 5.48 7.07
C LEU A 356 2.96 6.17 6.00
N ILE A 357 2.22 5.39 5.20
CA ILE A 357 1.33 5.86 4.12
C ILE A 357 0.40 7.01 4.59
N PRO A 358 -0.29 6.95 5.75
CA PRO A 358 -1.21 8.00 6.17
C PRO A 358 -0.52 9.36 6.40
N TYR A 359 0.67 9.37 6.98
CA TYR A 359 1.42 10.61 7.24
C TYR A 359 1.92 11.26 5.94
N ILE A 360 2.26 10.44 4.93
CA ILE A 360 2.66 10.90 3.59
C ILE A 360 1.44 11.48 2.85
N GLN A 361 0.28 10.81 2.90
CA GLN A 361 -0.98 11.33 2.33
C GLN A 361 -1.43 12.63 3.01
N LEU A 362 -1.30 12.73 4.34
CA LEU A 362 -1.57 13.96 5.10
C LEU A 362 -0.65 15.11 4.65
N ALA A 363 0.65 14.83 4.51
CA ALA A 363 1.64 15.81 4.08
C ALA A 363 1.37 16.34 2.66
N GLU A 364 1.06 15.44 1.72
CA GLU A 364 0.64 15.81 0.36
C GLU A 364 -0.61 16.69 0.36
N LYS A 365 -1.64 16.28 1.12
CA LYS A 365 -2.90 17.03 1.19
C LYS A 365 -2.76 18.38 1.90
N ILE A 366 -1.86 18.53 2.87
CA ILE A 366 -1.53 19.85 3.47
C ILE A 366 -0.81 20.75 2.45
N GLY A 367 0.11 20.22 1.64
CA GLY A 367 0.77 20.97 0.57
C GLY A 367 -0.22 21.47 -0.50
N SER A 368 -1.08 20.57 -0.98
CA SER A 368 -2.17 20.89 -1.93
C SER A 368 -3.14 21.92 -1.38
N LEU A 369 -3.54 21.79 -0.11
CA LEU A 369 -4.40 22.75 0.58
C LEU A 369 -3.77 24.15 0.62
N GLN A 370 -2.49 24.27 1.03
CA GLN A 370 -1.85 25.57 1.12
C GLN A 370 -1.65 26.22 -0.25
N ALA A 371 -1.25 25.46 -1.28
CA ALA A 371 -1.07 25.95 -2.65
C ALA A 371 -2.36 26.52 -3.25
N GLN A 372 -3.51 25.91 -2.96
CA GLN A 372 -4.80 26.42 -3.44
C GLN A 372 -5.24 27.67 -2.63
N LEU A 373 -5.00 27.71 -1.32
CA LEU A 373 -5.37 28.85 -0.46
C LEU A 373 -4.48 30.11 -0.63
N ILE A 374 -3.31 30.07 -1.29
CA ILE A 374 -2.45 31.26 -1.45
C ILE A 374 -2.83 32.16 -2.63
N GLY A 375 -3.65 31.68 -3.57
CA GLY A 375 -4.03 32.44 -4.77
C GLY A 375 -2.81 32.90 -5.57
N SER A 376 -2.71 34.19 -5.85
CA SER A 376 -1.58 34.80 -6.59
C SER A 376 -0.34 35.11 -5.74
N GLY A 377 -0.30 34.69 -4.47
CA GLY A 377 0.84 34.90 -3.59
C GLY A 377 2.05 34.03 -3.97
N LYS A 378 3.25 34.62 -4.06
CA LYS A 378 4.48 33.86 -4.31
C LYS A 378 5.02 33.25 -3.01
N ILE A 379 5.25 31.94 -3.01
CA ILE A 379 5.93 31.24 -1.90
C ILE A 379 7.44 31.49 -2.03
N LYS A 380 8.07 31.93 -0.94
CA LYS A 380 9.52 32.17 -0.81
C LYS A 380 10.22 30.97 -0.17
N ARG A 381 9.54 30.33 0.79
CA ARG A 381 10.02 29.17 1.53
C ARG A 381 8.86 28.35 2.11
N ILE A 382 9.07 27.04 2.22
CA ILE A 382 8.22 26.13 3.01
C ILE A 382 9.06 25.60 4.18
N ASN A 383 8.49 25.54 5.38
CA ASN A 383 9.11 24.88 6.54
C ASN A 383 8.18 23.76 7.00
N VAL A 384 8.72 22.56 7.22
CA VAL A 384 7.94 21.38 7.63
C VAL A 384 8.41 20.91 9.00
N THR A 385 7.61 21.15 10.03
CA THR A 385 7.88 20.71 11.40
C THR A 385 7.19 19.37 11.65
N MET A 386 7.96 18.35 12.05
CA MET A 386 7.47 17.02 12.39
C MET A 386 7.75 16.77 13.87
N GLN A 387 6.70 16.49 14.65
CA GLN A 387 6.78 16.34 16.10
C GLN A 387 6.23 14.97 16.52
N GLY A 388 6.94 14.26 17.39
CA GLY A 388 6.52 12.96 17.92
C GLY A 388 7.28 11.75 17.33
N LYS A 389 7.40 10.69 18.13
CA LYS A 389 8.33 9.56 17.93
C LYS A 389 8.19 8.79 16.60
N ASP A 390 7.01 8.79 15.98
CA ASP A 390 6.73 8.01 14.77
C ASP A 390 6.78 8.89 13.50
N VAL A 391 7.15 10.17 13.61
CA VAL A 391 7.35 11.09 12.47
C VAL A 391 8.62 11.96 12.56
N ALA A 392 9.11 12.25 13.77
CA ALA A 392 10.29 13.09 14.03
C ALA A 392 11.63 12.34 13.83
N VAL A 393 11.71 11.44 12.85
CA VAL A 393 12.91 10.64 12.51
C VAL A 393 13.48 11.07 11.16
N SER A 394 14.80 11.03 11.01
CA SER A 394 15.50 11.58 9.85
C SER A 394 15.10 10.89 8.55
N GLU A 395 14.94 9.56 8.54
CA GLU A 395 14.58 8.76 7.37
C GLU A 395 13.17 9.05 6.83
N MET A 396 12.26 9.56 7.69
CA MET A 396 10.91 9.95 7.27
C MET A 396 10.81 11.40 6.80
N SER A 397 11.72 12.25 7.28
CA SER A 397 11.67 13.70 7.06
C SER A 397 11.66 14.10 5.58
N ASP A 398 12.43 13.40 4.74
CA ASP A 398 12.49 13.63 3.30
C ASP A 398 11.23 13.16 2.58
N SER A 399 10.67 12.02 2.97
CA SER A 399 9.40 11.50 2.40
C SER A 399 8.25 12.48 2.62
N ILE A 400 8.16 13.05 3.83
CA ILE A 400 7.15 14.04 4.21
C ILE A 400 7.39 15.38 3.48
N LYS A 401 8.63 15.87 3.37
CA LYS A 401 8.95 17.06 2.54
C LYS A 401 8.56 16.89 1.07
N ILE A 402 8.90 15.75 0.47
CA ILE A 402 8.60 15.45 -0.95
C ILE A 402 7.08 15.36 -1.16
N ALA A 403 6.34 14.80 -0.21
CA ALA A 403 4.88 14.77 -0.24
C ALA A 403 4.27 16.19 -0.22
N VAL A 404 4.68 17.04 0.73
CA VAL A 404 4.28 18.47 0.77
C VAL A 404 4.59 19.14 -0.57
N LEU A 405 5.79 18.93 -1.13
CA LEU A 405 6.18 19.50 -2.42
C LEU A 405 5.33 19.01 -3.59
N LYS A 406 5.06 17.70 -3.69
CA LYS A 406 4.20 17.13 -4.74
C LYS A 406 2.82 17.80 -4.68
N GLY A 407 2.17 17.75 -3.51
CA GLY A 407 0.86 18.36 -3.32
C GLY A 407 0.86 19.85 -3.63
N THR A 408 1.90 20.59 -3.23
CA THR A 408 2.04 22.02 -3.51
C THR A 408 2.15 22.31 -5.01
N LEU A 409 3.07 21.63 -5.70
CA LEU A 409 3.44 21.93 -7.08
C LEU A 409 2.40 21.44 -8.10
N SER A 410 1.63 20.39 -7.79
CA SER A 410 0.48 19.93 -8.61
C SER A 410 -0.61 20.99 -8.83
N HIS A 411 -0.60 22.11 -8.10
CA HIS A 411 -1.50 23.25 -8.30
C HIS A 411 -0.80 24.52 -8.80
N LEU A 412 0.53 24.49 -8.98
CA LEU A 412 1.34 25.65 -9.39
C LEU A 412 2.04 25.46 -10.75
N LEU A 413 1.92 24.28 -11.37
CA LEU A 413 2.58 23.92 -12.63
C LEU A 413 1.64 23.14 -13.55
N ASP A 414 1.68 23.43 -14.85
CA ASP A 414 0.89 22.74 -15.89
C ASP A 414 1.48 21.37 -16.32
N GLN A 415 2.56 20.90 -15.68
CA GLN A 415 3.23 19.63 -16.00
C GLN A 415 2.96 18.57 -14.92
N ASP A 416 2.89 17.28 -15.31
CA ASP A 416 2.60 16.17 -14.40
C ASP A 416 3.62 16.11 -13.23
N VAL A 417 3.18 16.49 -12.02
CA VAL A 417 3.98 16.43 -10.79
C VAL A 417 3.77 15.10 -10.06
N ASN A 418 4.86 14.49 -9.62
CA ASN A 418 4.90 13.21 -8.92
C ASN A 418 5.99 13.20 -7.83
N PHE A 419 6.07 12.14 -7.03
CA PHE A 419 7.05 12.01 -5.94
C PHE A 419 8.53 12.00 -6.39
N LEU A 420 8.82 11.91 -7.69
CA LEU A 420 10.18 12.02 -8.23
C LEU A 420 10.52 13.48 -8.54
N ASN A 421 9.75 14.12 -9.42
CA ASN A 421 10.08 15.45 -9.95
C ASN A 421 9.75 16.60 -8.99
N ALA A 422 8.89 16.42 -7.98
CA ALA A 422 8.51 17.49 -7.05
C ALA A 422 9.69 18.15 -6.33
N GLY A 423 10.74 17.40 -5.97
CA GLY A 423 11.95 17.94 -5.36
C GLY A 423 12.75 18.84 -6.32
N PRO A 424 13.21 18.33 -7.48
CA PRO A 424 13.86 19.12 -8.52
C PRO A 424 13.04 20.34 -8.99
N LEU A 425 11.74 20.18 -9.23
CA LEU A 425 10.86 21.26 -9.69
C LEU A 425 10.80 22.43 -8.69
N ALA A 426 10.75 22.14 -7.38
CA ALA A 426 10.84 23.19 -6.37
C ALA A 426 12.17 23.95 -6.45
N SER A 427 13.29 23.22 -6.62
CA SER A 427 14.62 23.82 -6.73
C SER A 427 14.77 24.70 -7.97
N ASP A 428 14.24 24.27 -9.12
CA ASP A 428 14.27 25.04 -10.37
C ASP A 428 13.41 26.32 -10.28
N MET A 429 12.34 26.31 -9.48
CA MET A 429 11.53 27.49 -9.14
C MET A 429 12.17 28.40 -8.07
N GLY A 430 13.31 28.00 -7.48
CA GLY A 430 13.94 28.71 -6.35
C GLY A 430 13.23 28.53 -5.00
N LEU A 431 12.28 27.61 -4.90
CA LEU A 431 11.47 27.36 -3.72
C LEU A 431 12.24 26.56 -2.66
N SER A 432 12.71 27.24 -1.61
CA SER A 432 13.43 26.59 -0.51
C SER A 432 12.48 25.81 0.42
N VAL A 433 12.85 24.56 0.76
CA VAL A 433 12.09 23.73 1.71
C VAL A 433 12.95 23.23 2.85
N ASN A 434 12.59 23.61 4.08
CA ASN A 434 13.25 23.21 5.32
C ASN A 434 12.44 22.12 6.04
N SER A 435 13.10 21.31 6.87
CA SER A 435 12.44 20.43 7.84
C SER A 435 13.00 20.62 9.25
N MET A 436 12.13 20.60 10.26
CA MET A 436 12.48 20.58 11.68
C MET A 436 11.90 19.31 12.32
N LEU A 437 12.71 18.61 13.11
CA LEU A 437 12.28 17.42 13.87
C LEU A 437 12.23 17.79 15.35
N VAL A 438 11.14 17.41 16.03
CA VAL A 438 10.89 17.76 17.43
C VAL A 438 10.47 16.51 18.22
N GLU A 439 11.41 15.97 19.00
CA GLU A 439 11.15 14.78 19.83
C GLU A 439 10.17 15.07 20.97
N ARG A 440 10.25 16.27 21.56
CA ARG A 440 9.39 16.72 22.66
C ARG A 440 7.98 17.02 22.16
N GLN A 441 6.98 16.36 22.74
CA GLN A 441 5.57 16.65 22.52
C GLN A 441 5.14 17.86 23.37
N ASP A 442 4.87 18.99 22.72
CA ASP A 442 4.20 20.15 23.30
C ASP A 442 2.74 20.28 22.79
N THR A 443 2.23 19.23 22.14
CA THR A 443 0.84 19.11 21.65
C THR A 443 0.15 17.87 22.23
N GLN A 444 -1.17 17.82 22.17
CA GLN A 444 -2.00 16.73 22.72
C GLN A 444 -2.03 15.45 21.85
N PHE A 445 -1.22 15.38 20.79
CA PHE A 445 -1.24 14.30 19.80
C PHE A 445 0.11 13.60 19.76
N SER A 446 0.11 12.27 19.60
CA SER A 446 1.34 11.48 19.66
C SER A 446 2.32 11.80 18.52
N ASN A 447 1.80 12.18 17.36
CA ASN A 447 2.57 12.58 16.17
C ASN A 447 1.84 13.71 15.44
N THR A 448 2.56 14.72 14.95
CA THR A 448 2.00 15.80 14.14
C THR A 448 2.93 16.21 12.99
N ILE A 449 2.32 16.68 11.91
CA ILE A 449 3.02 17.36 10.80
C ILE A 449 2.44 18.77 10.70
N LYS A 450 3.31 19.77 10.80
CA LYS A 450 3.00 21.18 10.59
C LYS A 450 3.78 21.71 9.39
N VAL A 451 3.13 22.53 8.56
CA VAL A 451 3.72 23.15 7.37
C VAL A 451 3.50 24.65 7.43
N ASP A 452 4.58 25.43 7.30
CA ASP A 452 4.57 26.89 7.30
C ASP A 452 5.09 27.43 5.95
N PHE A 453 4.23 28.09 5.17
CA PHE A 453 4.61 28.82 3.95
C PHE A 453 5.00 30.26 4.33
N GLU A 454 6.23 30.66 4.01
CA GLU A 454 6.72 32.05 4.07
C GLU A 454 6.48 32.69 2.68
N MET A 455 5.71 33.78 2.65
CA MET A 455 5.34 34.46 1.39
C MET A 455 6.30 35.61 1.05
N ASP A 456 6.52 35.84 -0.23
CA ASP A 456 7.34 36.96 -0.73
C ASP A 456 6.53 38.28 -0.75
N GLY A 457 7.13 39.38 -0.28
CA GLY A 457 6.53 40.71 -0.29
C GLY A 457 6.75 41.55 0.97
N PHE A 458 6.32 42.83 0.91
CA PHE A 458 6.64 43.90 1.86
C PHE A 458 6.23 43.64 3.34
N LEU A 459 5.36 42.67 3.59
CA LEU A 459 4.87 42.32 4.93
C LEU A 459 5.32 40.93 5.44
N ASN A 460 6.06 40.14 4.64
CA ASN A 460 6.53 38.77 4.98
C ASN A 460 5.51 37.93 5.77
N PHE A 461 4.25 37.87 5.30
CA PHE A 461 3.21 37.07 5.96
C PHE A 461 3.50 35.57 5.83
N SER A 462 3.19 34.81 6.87
CA SER A 462 3.30 33.35 6.88
C SER A 462 1.93 32.69 7.07
N ARG A 463 1.80 31.50 6.48
CA ARG A 463 0.60 30.65 6.52
C ARG A 463 0.97 29.29 7.10
N SER A 464 0.16 28.76 8.01
CA SER A 464 0.51 27.62 8.85
C SER A 464 -0.62 26.59 8.87
N ILE A 465 -0.34 25.32 8.61
CA ILE A 465 -1.32 24.23 8.74
C ILE A 465 -0.70 23.04 9.49
N SER A 466 -1.40 22.54 10.51
CA SER A 466 -0.96 21.41 11.35
C SER A 466 -1.98 20.26 11.32
N GLY A 467 -1.51 19.03 11.16
CA GLY A 467 -2.33 17.82 11.11
C GLY A 467 -1.72 16.61 11.82
N THR A 468 -2.54 15.57 11.99
CA THR A 468 -2.22 14.30 12.65
C THR A 468 -2.97 13.13 12.01
N VAL A 469 -2.65 11.90 12.45
CA VAL A 469 -3.29 10.65 12.01
C VAL A 469 -3.85 9.91 13.23
N PHE A 470 -5.15 9.66 13.24
CA PHE A 470 -5.83 8.84 14.25
C PHE A 470 -6.01 7.39 13.75
N GLY A 471 -6.14 6.44 14.68
CA GLY A 471 -6.48 5.04 14.36
C GLY A 471 -5.48 4.26 13.48
N GLY A 472 -4.37 4.88 13.08
CA GLY A 472 -3.45 4.33 12.08
C GLY A 472 -3.84 4.58 10.62
N SER A 473 -4.88 5.38 10.34
CA SER A 473 -5.35 5.67 8.97
C SER A 473 -6.15 6.96 8.80
N GLU A 474 -6.81 7.47 9.84
CA GLU A 474 -7.69 8.64 9.75
C GLU A 474 -6.91 9.96 9.78
N LEU A 475 -6.85 10.63 8.63
CA LEU A 475 -6.17 11.92 8.49
C LEU A 475 -7.02 13.06 9.10
N ARG A 476 -6.40 13.99 9.82
CA ARG A 476 -7.04 15.25 10.29
C ARG A 476 -6.08 16.43 10.26
N ILE A 477 -6.61 17.60 9.92
CA ILE A 477 -5.99 18.91 10.17
C ILE A 477 -6.61 19.48 11.44
N PHE A 478 -5.78 19.85 12.42
CA PHE A 478 -6.22 20.32 13.74
C PHE A 478 -5.90 21.80 14.01
N GLU A 479 -5.11 22.46 13.15
CA GLU A 479 -4.82 23.89 13.28
C GLU A 479 -4.53 24.51 11.90
N ILE A 480 -5.06 25.71 11.65
CA ILE A 480 -4.73 26.54 10.49
C ILE A 480 -4.54 27.97 10.99
N ASP A 481 -3.42 28.62 10.69
CA ASP A 481 -3.07 30.00 11.10
C ASP A 481 -3.29 30.30 12.60
N GLY A 482 -3.03 29.30 13.46
CA GLY A 482 -3.27 29.39 14.91
C GLY A 482 -4.74 29.28 15.34
N PHE A 483 -5.67 29.07 14.40
CA PHE A 483 -7.05 28.69 14.68
C PHE A 483 -7.13 27.17 14.86
N LYS A 484 -7.30 26.72 16.11
CA LYS A 484 -7.56 25.30 16.42
C LYS A 484 -8.87 24.85 15.78
N THR A 485 -8.82 23.75 15.05
CA THR A 485 -9.90 23.23 14.21
C THR A 485 -9.88 21.69 14.24
N ASP A 486 -10.73 21.07 13.44
CA ASP A 486 -10.74 19.63 13.15
C ASP A 486 -11.36 19.47 11.76
N ILE A 487 -10.57 19.08 10.76
CA ILE A 487 -10.99 19.02 9.35
C ILE A 487 -10.41 17.74 8.72
N PRO A 488 -11.23 16.85 8.13
CA PRO A 488 -10.73 15.77 7.29
C PRO A 488 -10.25 16.36 5.93
N PRO A 489 -9.01 16.09 5.49
CA PRO A 489 -8.48 16.64 4.24
C PRO A 489 -8.99 15.85 3.02
N THR A 490 -10.27 16.00 2.71
CA THR A 490 -11.00 15.25 1.66
C THR A 490 -12.16 16.07 1.11
N GLY A 491 -12.44 15.93 -0.19
CA GLY A 491 -13.59 16.57 -0.85
C GLY A 491 -13.31 18.01 -1.28
N SER A 492 -14.37 18.79 -1.52
CA SER A 492 -14.23 20.24 -1.70
C SER A 492 -14.31 20.94 -0.35
N VAL A 493 -13.54 22.00 -0.12
CA VAL A 493 -13.60 22.74 1.16
C VAL A 493 -13.65 24.25 0.91
N VAL A 494 -14.71 24.89 1.41
CA VAL A 494 -14.86 26.34 1.43
C VAL A 494 -14.34 26.87 2.77
N PHE A 495 -13.23 27.60 2.70
CA PHE A 495 -12.64 28.34 3.81
C PHE A 495 -13.13 29.78 3.80
N PHE A 496 -13.35 30.35 4.99
CA PHE A 496 -13.68 31.76 5.17
C PHE A 496 -13.27 32.25 6.57
N ASN A 497 -13.02 33.55 6.71
CA ASN A 497 -12.92 34.19 8.02
C ASN A 497 -14.21 34.96 8.36
N ASN A 498 -14.59 34.92 9.63
CA ASN A 498 -15.71 35.70 10.15
C ASN A 498 -15.41 36.33 11.51
N LEU A 499 -16.22 37.31 11.92
CA LEU A 499 -16.30 37.73 13.33
C LEU A 499 -17.20 36.76 14.10
N ASP A 500 -16.78 36.33 15.30
CA ASP A 500 -17.48 35.39 16.19
C ASP A 500 -18.72 36.03 16.85
N ARG A 501 -19.71 36.41 16.03
CA ARG A 501 -21.00 36.97 16.43
C ARG A 501 -22.20 36.18 15.85
N PRO A 502 -23.37 36.18 16.52
CA PRO A 502 -24.54 35.46 16.03
C PRO A 502 -24.98 35.93 14.64
N GLY A 503 -25.08 34.99 13.69
CA GLY A 503 -25.61 35.25 12.34
C GLY A 503 -24.72 34.77 11.20
N ALA A 504 -23.39 34.87 11.32
CA ALA A 504 -22.44 34.60 10.23
C ALA A 504 -22.65 33.22 9.57
N LEU A 505 -22.59 32.14 10.35
CA LEU A 505 -22.81 30.78 9.85
C LEU A 505 -24.21 30.57 9.24
N LYS A 506 -25.24 31.24 9.77
CA LYS A 506 -26.61 31.17 9.22
C LYS A 506 -26.68 31.83 7.84
N ALA A 507 -25.97 32.93 7.63
CA ALA A 507 -25.93 33.62 6.34
C ALA A 507 -25.28 32.73 5.26
N ILE A 508 -24.13 32.11 5.57
CA ILE A 508 -23.44 31.18 4.65
C ILE A 508 -24.31 29.94 4.37
N ALA A 509 -24.87 29.32 5.42
CA ALA A 509 -25.73 28.16 5.28
C ALA A 509 -27.00 28.44 4.45
N ASN A 510 -27.55 29.66 4.52
CA ASN A 510 -28.65 30.09 3.65
C ASN A 510 -28.21 30.11 2.17
N VAL A 511 -27.04 30.66 1.85
CA VAL A 511 -26.52 30.75 0.47
C VAL A 511 -26.21 29.36 -0.10
N LEU A 512 -25.56 28.49 0.68
CA LEU A 512 -25.30 27.11 0.27
C LEU A 512 -26.61 26.31 0.05
N SER A 513 -27.57 26.44 0.98
CA SER A 513 -28.89 25.78 0.88
C SER A 513 -29.70 26.25 -0.33
N LYS A 514 -29.72 27.56 -0.58
CA LYS A 514 -30.32 28.20 -1.77
C LYS A 514 -29.76 27.62 -3.06
N ASN A 515 -28.46 27.41 -3.13
CA ASN A 515 -27.75 26.84 -4.28
C ASN A 515 -27.62 25.30 -4.22
N HIS A 516 -28.33 24.65 -3.30
CA HIS A 516 -28.45 23.19 -3.10
C HIS A 516 -27.18 22.43 -2.69
N CYS A 517 -26.09 23.14 -2.41
CA CYS A 517 -24.79 22.60 -2.01
C CYS A 517 -24.88 22.04 -0.57
N ASN A 518 -24.46 20.79 -0.38
CA ASN A 518 -24.49 20.12 0.91
C ASN A 518 -23.18 20.29 1.68
N ILE A 519 -23.30 20.33 3.00
CA ILE A 519 -22.18 20.34 3.93
C ILE A 519 -22.01 18.92 4.49
N SER A 520 -20.89 18.28 4.20
CA SER A 520 -20.52 16.97 4.78
C SER A 520 -19.85 17.12 6.14
N HIS A 521 -19.01 18.15 6.29
CA HIS A 521 -18.32 18.49 7.53
C HIS A 521 -18.22 20.00 7.71
N PHE A 522 -18.26 20.47 8.96
CA PHE A 522 -18.05 21.87 9.30
C PHE A 522 -17.18 22.00 10.54
N SER A 523 -16.19 22.88 10.45
CA SER A 523 -15.30 23.23 11.56
C SER A 523 -15.19 24.74 11.72
N LEU A 524 -15.09 25.20 12.97
CA LEU A 524 -14.96 26.62 13.32
C LEU A 524 -13.87 26.79 14.39
N GLY A 525 -12.70 27.28 13.97
CA GLY A 525 -11.64 27.67 14.89
C GLY A 525 -11.74 29.13 15.28
N ARG A 526 -11.50 29.46 16.55
CA ARG A 526 -11.39 30.84 17.04
C ARG A 526 -10.22 30.98 18.02
N GLN A 527 -9.54 32.12 17.96
CA GLN A 527 -8.44 32.44 18.88
C GLN A 527 -8.95 33.07 20.19
N THR A 528 -9.98 33.93 20.09
CA THR A 528 -10.62 34.58 21.25
C THR A 528 -12.14 34.62 21.09
N LYS A 529 -12.87 34.67 22.22
CA LYS A 529 -14.33 34.83 22.24
C LYS A 529 -14.72 36.18 21.65
N ALA A 530 -15.66 36.21 20.70
CA ALA A 530 -16.06 37.40 19.95
C ALA A 530 -14.93 38.07 19.12
N GLY A 531 -13.81 37.35 18.89
CA GLY A 531 -12.73 37.77 17.99
C GLY A 531 -12.97 37.36 16.54
N LYS A 532 -11.89 37.24 15.77
CA LYS A 532 -11.92 36.55 14.48
C LYS A 532 -12.03 35.03 14.67
N ALA A 533 -12.65 34.39 13.69
CA ALA A 533 -12.72 32.95 13.53
C ALA A 533 -12.33 32.54 12.08
N LEU A 534 -11.96 31.28 11.93
CA LEU A 534 -11.78 30.58 10.66
C LEU A 534 -12.84 29.49 10.57
N GLY A 535 -13.72 29.60 9.59
CA GLY A 535 -14.66 28.54 9.22
C GLY A 535 -14.11 27.71 8.06
N ALA A 536 -14.32 26.40 8.14
CA ALA A 536 -14.07 25.46 7.05
C ALA A 536 -15.32 24.61 6.86
N ILE A 537 -15.93 24.70 5.68
CA ILE A 537 -17.10 23.93 5.26
C ILE A 537 -16.62 22.94 4.21
N THR A 538 -16.54 21.65 4.56
CA THR A 538 -16.37 20.60 3.56
C THR A 538 -17.70 20.38 2.86
N LEU A 539 -17.65 20.45 1.54
CA LEU A 539 -18.74 20.13 0.62
C LEU A 539 -18.40 18.84 -0.10
N ASP A 540 -19.43 18.05 -0.39
CA ASP A 540 -19.29 16.82 -1.16
C ASP A 540 -19.01 17.07 -2.65
N GLU A 541 -19.59 18.15 -3.19
CA GLU A 541 -19.35 18.66 -4.55
C GLU A 541 -18.81 20.10 -4.47
N PRO A 542 -17.99 20.56 -5.45
CA PRO A 542 -17.50 21.94 -5.47
C PRO A 542 -18.66 22.93 -5.70
N VAL A 543 -18.72 24.01 -4.92
CA VAL A 543 -19.61 25.13 -5.24
C VAL A 543 -19.19 25.83 -6.53
N PRO A 544 -20.15 26.21 -7.40
CA PRO A 544 -19.90 27.12 -8.51
C PRO A 544 -19.40 28.50 -8.04
N GLN A 545 -18.59 29.16 -8.87
CA GLN A 545 -17.93 30.43 -8.56
C GLN A 545 -18.90 31.54 -8.11
N ASN A 546 -20.08 31.66 -8.73
CA ASN A 546 -21.10 32.64 -8.36
C ASN A 546 -21.67 32.42 -6.94
N VAL A 547 -21.56 31.20 -6.38
CA VAL A 547 -21.99 30.89 -5.01
C VAL A 547 -20.91 31.32 -4.01
N LEU A 548 -19.63 31.17 -4.35
CA LEU A 548 -18.52 31.73 -3.58
C LEU A 548 -18.56 33.25 -3.52
N GLU A 549 -18.94 33.88 -4.64
CA GLU A 549 -19.15 35.34 -4.71
C GLU A 549 -20.35 35.77 -3.85
N GLU A 550 -21.48 35.04 -3.89
CA GLU A 550 -22.63 35.31 -3.02
C GLU A 550 -22.29 35.14 -1.52
N ILE A 551 -21.40 34.19 -1.16
CA ILE A 551 -20.88 34.04 0.21
C ILE A 551 -19.90 35.18 0.57
N GLY A 552 -19.02 35.55 -0.36
CA GLY A 552 -17.95 36.53 -0.15
C GLY A 552 -18.44 37.97 0.11
N VAL A 553 -19.67 38.30 -0.32
CA VAL A 553 -20.31 39.61 -0.05
C VAL A 553 -21.19 39.64 1.21
N LEU A 554 -21.27 38.54 1.97
CA LEU A 554 -22.06 38.49 3.19
C LEU A 554 -21.45 39.35 4.31
N PRO A 555 -22.26 40.04 5.13
CA PRO A 555 -21.78 40.77 6.30
C PRO A 555 -20.90 39.90 7.22
N ASP A 556 -19.81 40.49 7.70
CA ASP A 556 -18.76 39.88 8.53
C ASP A 556 -17.93 38.77 7.88
N ILE A 557 -18.20 38.37 6.63
CA ILE A 557 -17.44 37.34 5.93
C ILE A 557 -16.27 37.97 5.16
N SER A 558 -15.14 37.27 5.12
CA SER A 558 -13.91 37.68 4.44
C SER A 558 -13.09 36.44 4.04
N ASN A 559 -12.15 36.60 3.11
CA ASN A 559 -11.24 35.53 2.65
C ASN A 559 -11.97 34.24 2.21
N CYS A 560 -13.18 34.36 1.65
CA CYS A 560 -13.93 33.20 1.15
C CYS A 560 -13.20 32.59 -0.06
N SER A 561 -12.86 31.31 0.02
CA SER A 561 -12.12 30.58 -1.01
C SER A 561 -12.49 29.10 -0.99
N GLN A 562 -12.49 28.45 -2.15
CA GLN A 562 -12.66 27.01 -2.29
C GLN A 562 -11.34 26.34 -2.65
N VAL A 563 -11.11 25.16 -2.09
CA VAL A 563 -10.06 24.24 -2.51
C VAL A 563 -10.65 22.88 -2.82
N GLN A 564 -9.97 22.11 -3.67
CA GLN A 564 -10.32 20.73 -3.97
C GLN A 564 -9.23 19.78 -3.43
N LEU A 565 -9.60 18.94 -2.46
CA LEU A 565 -8.75 17.90 -1.88
C LEU A 565 -9.26 16.52 -2.33
N LEU A 566 -9.04 16.23 -3.62
CA LEU A 566 -9.34 14.91 -4.18
C LEU A 566 -8.48 13.82 -3.52
N ASP A 567 -9.02 12.60 -3.49
CA ASP A 567 -8.21 11.39 -3.35
C ASP A 567 -7.55 11.09 -4.71
N MET A 568 -6.46 11.81 -4.98
CA MET A 568 -5.77 11.85 -6.27
C MET A 568 -5.33 10.44 -6.74
N PRO A 569 -5.89 9.92 -7.86
CA PRO A 569 -5.60 8.56 -8.32
C PRO A 569 -4.30 8.52 -9.14
N ASP A 570 -3.17 8.33 -8.47
CA ASP A 570 -1.88 8.14 -9.13
C ASP A 570 -1.89 6.91 -10.06
N LYS A 571 -1.55 7.11 -11.34
CA LYS A 571 -1.60 6.07 -12.39
C LYS A 571 -0.61 4.91 -12.18
N VAL A 572 0.25 5.00 -11.15
CA VAL A 572 1.23 4.01 -10.72
C VAL A 572 0.59 2.82 -9.97
N PHE A 573 -0.73 2.81 -9.74
CA PHE A 573 -1.39 1.88 -8.81
C PHE A 573 -2.70 1.20 -9.31
N ARG A 574 -2.90 0.98 -10.62
CA ARG A 574 -4.07 0.20 -11.12
C ARG A 574 -3.74 -0.78 -12.25
N ILE A 575 -4.38 -1.97 -12.18
CA ILE A 575 -4.25 -3.10 -13.09
C ILE A 575 -5.63 -3.47 -13.66
N HIS A 576 -5.69 -3.93 -14.91
CA HIS A 576 -6.86 -4.60 -15.50
C HIS A 576 -6.49 -6.00 -16.00
N GLN A 577 -7.42 -6.95 -15.87
CA GLN A 577 -7.35 -8.30 -16.43
C GLN A 577 -8.43 -8.50 -17.50
N LYS A 578 -8.20 -9.42 -18.45
CA LYS A 578 -9.22 -10.09 -19.25
C LYS A 578 -8.78 -11.52 -19.60
N SER A 579 -9.76 -12.38 -19.85
CA SER A 579 -9.72 -13.82 -20.12
C SER A 579 -9.54 -14.13 -21.63
N THR A 580 -9.47 -15.36 -22.19
CA THR A 580 -9.69 -16.79 -21.79
C THR A 580 -8.93 -17.65 -22.87
N PRO A 581 -9.02 -19.01 -22.98
CA PRO A 581 -9.24 -20.13 -22.04
C PRO A 581 -7.91 -20.94 -21.89
N ALA A 582 -7.73 -22.27 -21.75
CA ALA A 582 -8.56 -23.50 -21.76
C ALA A 582 -7.87 -24.62 -20.92
N TYR A 583 -8.28 -25.90 -21.02
CA TYR A 583 -7.85 -26.96 -20.07
C TYR A 583 -7.82 -28.41 -20.60
N VAL A 584 -6.87 -29.22 -20.11
CA VAL A 584 -6.93 -30.69 -19.90
C VAL A 584 -6.08 -31.02 -18.65
N ALA A 585 -6.43 -32.07 -17.88
CA ALA A 585 -5.99 -32.25 -16.48
C ALA A 585 -4.81 -33.24 -16.24
N GLY A 586 -4.16 -33.11 -15.08
CA GLY A 586 -3.26 -34.10 -14.47
C GLY A 586 -2.22 -33.48 -13.53
N ASP A 587 -2.35 -33.68 -12.21
CA ASP A 587 -1.41 -33.33 -11.12
C ASP A 587 -0.56 -32.05 -11.30
N ALA A 588 -1.21 -30.99 -11.74
CA ALA A 588 -0.62 -29.67 -11.91
C ALA A 588 -1.42 -28.62 -11.13
N ARG A 589 -0.73 -27.60 -10.62
CA ARG A 589 -1.31 -26.34 -10.12
C ARG A 589 -2.38 -25.86 -11.12
N PRO A 590 -3.67 -25.72 -10.72
CA PRO A 590 -4.74 -25.51 -11.69
C PRO A 590 -4.56 -24.24 -12.55
N HIS A 591 -5.27 -24.20 -13.66
CA HIS A 591 -5.15 -23.16 -14.68
C HIS A 591 -6.46 -22.37 -14.86
N VAL A 592 -7.61 -23.01 -14.70
CA VAL A 592 -8.88 -22.30 -14.45
C VAL A 592 -8.77 -21.67 -13.07
N ARG A 593 -9.14 -20.39 -12.97
CA ARG A 593 -9.20 -19.61 -11.74
C ARG A 593 -10.61 -19.03 -11.62
N PRO A 594 -11.12 -18.79 -10.40
CA PRO A 594 -12.26 -17.90 -10.22
C PRO A 594 -11.99 -16.56 -10.90
N GLU A 595 -13.01 -15.97 -11.53
CA GLU A 595 -12.94 -14.59 -12.02
C GLU A 595 -13.00 -13.62 -10.82
N HIS A 596 -13.68 -14.03 -9.74
CA HIS A 596 -13.79 -13.30 -8.49
C HIS A 596 -13.40 -14.17 -7.28
N PRO A 597 -12.17 -14.04 -6.73
CA PRO A 597 -11.70 -14.85 -5.60
C PRO A 597 -12.28 -14.45 -4.22
N GLN A 598 -13.30 -13.59 -4.17
CA GLN A 598 -13.89 -13.04 -2.95
C GLN A 598 -14.93 -13.98 -2.33
N PHE A 599 -14.47 -15.07 -1.68
CA PHE A 599 -15.33 -16.02 -0.95
C PHE A 599 -15.41 -15.75 0.56
N SER A 600 -15.05 -14.55 1.00
CA SER A 600 -15.13 -14.12 2.40
C SER A 600 -16.59 -14.02 2.89
N SER A 601 -16.83 -14.45 4.13
CA SER A 601 -18.14 -14.34 4.80
C SER A 601 -18.35 -12.99 5.51
N GLY A 602 -17.62 -11.93 5.13
CA GLY A 602 -17.83 -10.56 5.61
C GLY A 602 -16.54 -9.71 5.68
N PRO A 603 -16.43 -8.62 4.89
CA PRO A 603 -17.30 -8.24 3.77
C PRO A 603 -17.38 -9.33 2.70
N THR A 604 -18.41 -9.28 1.85
CA THR A 604 -18.72 -10.35 0.88
C THR A 604 -18.56 -9.84 -0.56
N LYS A 605 -18.57 -10.74 -1.55
CA LYS A 605 -18.52 -10.37 -2.98
C LYS A 605 -19.69 -9.42 -3.33
N LYS A 606 -19.40 -8.37 -4.09
CA LYS A 606 -20.41 -7.55 -4.78
C LYS A 606 -21.26 -8.41 -5.72
N ARG A 607 -22.46 -7.95 -6.08
CA ARG A 607 -23.28 -8.63 -7.09
C ARG A 607 -22.52 -8.82 -8.43
N PRO A 608 -22.88 -9.83 -9.23
CA PRO A 608 -22.35 -9.97 -10.59
C PRO A 608 -22.61 -8.71 -11.41
N GLY A 609 -21.61 -8.27 -12.18
CA GLY A 609 -21.70 -7.05 -13.00
C GLY A 609 -21.86 -5.75 -12.22
N TYR A 610 -21.49 -5.70 -10.93
CA TYR A 610 -21.44 -4.45 -10.15
C TYR A 610 -20.47 -3.44 -10.77
N SER A 611 -20.83 -2.15 -10.72
CA SER A 611 -19.93 -1.06 -11.11
C SER A 611 -20.22 0.22 -10.34
N TYR A 612 -19.23 0.72 -9.60
CA TYR A 612 -19.32 1.98 -8.85
C TYR A 612 -19.78 3.17 -9.72
N SER A 613 -19.36 3.23 -10.99
CA SER A 613 -19.75 4.29 -11.92
C SER A 613 -21.17 4.17 -12.48
N ALA A 614 -21.95 3.17 -12.06
CA ALA A 614 -23.36 3.01 -12.40
C ALA A 614 -24.31 3.41 -11.24
N LEU A 615 -23.77 3.73 -10.05
CA LEU A 615 -24.57 4.13 -8.89
C LEU A 615 -25.15 5.54 -9.05
N GLY A 616 -26.32 5.79 -8.44
CA GLY A 616 -26.99 7.09 -8.50
C GLY A 616 -26.23 8.17 -7.72
N THR A 617 -25.64 9.14 -8.42
CA THR A 617 -24.91 10.24 -7.76
C THR A 617 -25.82 11.37 -7.25
N ASP A 618 -27.13 11.34 -7.55
CA ASP A 618 -28.11 12.40 -7.30
C ASP A 618 -28.39 12.70 -5.82
N CYS A 619 -28.23 11.69 -4.95
CA CYS A 619 -28.27 11.87 -3.49
C CYS A 619 -26.89 11.81 -2.82
N LEU A 620 -25.82 11.50 -3.57
CA LEU A 620 -24.47 11.68 -3.05
C LEU A 620 -24.26 13.16 -2.83
N GLY A 621 -23.59 13.48 -1.73
CA GLY A 621 -23.42 14.85 -1.35
C GLY A 621 -24.72 15.63 -1.17
N ARG A 622 -25.76 14.98 -0.65
CA ARG A 622 -27.00 15.63 -0.20
C ARG A 622 -27.32 15.13 1.20
N SER A 623 -27.89 16.01 2.03
CA SER A 623 -28.34 15.60 3.36
C SER A 623 -29.32 14.45 3.27
N HIS A 624 -29.10 13.38 4.03
CA HIS A 624 -30.03 12.26 4.23
C HIS A 624 -31.45 12.71 4.65
N ARG A 625 -31.61 13.96 5.13
CA ARG A 625 -32.89 14.55 5.53
C ARG A 625 -33.60 15.35 4.43
N SER A 626 -32.92 15.57 3.31
CA SER A 626 -33.49 16.21 2.11
C SER A 626 -34.56 15.32 1.47
N LYS A 627 -35.39 15.89 0.58
CA LYS A 627 -36.41 15.10 -0.13
C LYS A 627 -35.80 13.91 -0.89
N ILE A 628 -34.62 14.10 -1.50
CA ILE A 628 -33.96 13.05 -2.29
C ILE A 628 -33.25 12.01 -1.41
N GLY A 629 -32.52 12.45 -0.38
CA GLY A 629 -31.89 11.54 0.59
C GLY A 629 -32.90 10.67 1.34
N LYS A 630 -34.01 11.28 1.79
CA LYS A 630 -35.14 10.54 2.36
C LYS A 630 -35.81 9.62 1.36
N ALA A 631 -35.97 10.04 0.10
CA ALA A 631 -36.58 9.19 -0.93
C ALA A 631 -35.72 7.95 -1.22
N LYS A 632 -34.38 8.07 -1.30
CA LYS A 632 -33.48 6.93 -1.49
C LYS A 632 -33.41 6.02 -0.25
N LEU A 633 -33.37 6.58 0.96
CA LEU A 633 -33.47 5.80 2.21
C LEU A 633 -34.82 5.10 2.36
N LYS A 634 -35.93 5.77 2.03
CA LYS A 634 -37.27 5.17 2.04
C LYS A 634 -37.43 4.13 0.94
N LEU A 635 -36.88 4.35 -0.26
CA LEU A 635 -36.84 3.34 -1.31
C LEU A 635 -36.07 2.10 -0.85
N ALA A 636 -34.90 2.27 -0.22
CA ALA A 636 -34.15 1.14 0.33
C ALA A 636 -34.94 0.38 1.41
N ILE A 637 -35.71 1.08 2.24
CA ILE A 637 -36.64 0.48 3.21
C ILE A 637 -37.78 -0.28 2.51
N ASP A 638 -38.48 0.37 1.57
CA ASP A 638 -39.66 -0.16 0.89
C ASP A 638 -39.31 -1.37 0.00
N GLU A 639 -38.21 -1.30 -0.74
CA GLU A 639 -37.68 -2.41 -1.54
C GLU A 639 -37.18 -3.56 -0.68
N SER A 640 -36.56 -3.26 0.49
CA SER A 640 -36.24 -4.30 1.47
C SER A 640 -37.50 -4.96 2.04
N LYS A 641 -38.56 -4.19 2.36
CA LYS A 641 -39.86 -4.75 2.79
C LYS A 641 -40.49 -5.64 1.71
N ARG A 642 -40.48 -5.19 0.45
CA ARG A 642 -41.01 -5.93 -0.71
C ARG A 642 -40.26 -7.24 -0.93
N LEU A 643 -38.93 -7.18 -1.04
CA LEU A 643 -38.10 -8.36 -1.31
C LEU A 643 -38.07 -9.34 -0.14
N LEU A 644 -38.06 -8.87 1.12
CA LEU A 644 -38.18 -9.75 2.28
C LEU A 644 -39.61 -10.29 2.51
N GLN A 645 -40.60 -9.84 1.74
CA GLN A 645 -42.02 -10.20 1.90
C GLN A 645 -42.53 -9.90 3.32
N LEU A 646 -42.15 -8.74 3.87
CA LEU A 646 -42.53 -8.35 5.22
C LEU A 646 -44.03 -8.03 5.33
N PRO A 647 -44.69 -8.38 6.45
CA PRO A 647 -46.05 -7.91 6.75
C PRO A 647 -46.17 -6.38 6.70
N GLU A 648 -47.34 -5.88 6.30
CA GLU A 648 -47.55 -4.43 6.11
C GLU A 648 -47.31 -3.63 7.40
N ASP A 649 -47.73 -4.17 8.54
CA ASP A 649 -47.62 -3.60 9.87
C ASP A 649 -46.21 -3.65 10.48
N TYR A 650 -45.31 -4.47 9.93
CA TYR A 650 -43.90 -4.51 10.38
C TYR A 650 -43.17 -3.23 9.97
N ARG A 651 -42.30 -2.73 10.85
CA ARG A 651 -41.48 -1.53 10.62
C ARG A 651 -40.06 -1.94 10.28
N LEU A 652 -39.48 -1.42 9.20
CA LEU A 652 -38.08 -1.63 8.82
C LEU A 652 -37.34 -0.29 8.78
N GLY A 653 -36.24 -0.16 9.51
CA GLY A 653 -35.50 1.09 9.69
C GLY A 653 -33.99 0.90 9.52
N ILE A 654 -33.30 1.94 9.03
CA ILE A 654 -31.85 1.92 8.76
C ILE A 654 -31.13 2.60 9.92
N VAL A 655 -30.15 1.91 10.50
CA VAL A 655 -29.50 2.24 11.78
C VAL A 655 -27.97 2.17 11.69
N PRO A 656 -27.20 2.85 12.56
CA PRO A 656 -25.75 2.87 12.49
C PRO A 656 -25.08 1.55 12.89
N ALA A 657 -23.80 1.42 12.51
CA ALA A 657 -22.81 0.50 13.08
C ALA A 657 -23.08 -1.00 12.84
N SER A 658 -23.50 -1.36 11.62
CA SER A 658 -23.77 -2.75 11.22
C SER A 658 -24.91 -3.38 12.03
N ASP A 659 -25.19 -4.67 11.77
CA ASP A 659 -26.08 -5.48 12.60
C ASP A 659 -25.76 -5.37 14.10
N THR A 660 -24.48 -5.35 14.48
CA THR A 660 -24.06 -5.12 15.87
C THR A 660 -24.70 -3.88 16.49
N GLY A 661 -24.72 -2.75 15.78
CA GLY A 661 -25.40 -1.53 16.23
C GLY A 661 -26.92 -1.60 16.22
N ALA A 662 -27.52 -2.46 15.39
CA ALA A 662 -28.96 -2.72 15.35
C ALA A 662 -29.41 -3.65 16.50
N TYR A 663 -28.69 -4.75 16.73
CA TYR A 663 -28.98 -5.74 17.76
C TYR A 663 -28.75 -5.17 19.16
N GLU A 664 -27.65 -4.44 19.38
CA GLU A 664 -27.42 -3.67 20.61
C GLU A 664 -28.51 -2.61 20.82
N MET A 665 -28.89 -1.87 19.79
CA MET A 665 -29.99 -0.89 19.88
C MET A 665 -31.31 -1.54 20.31
N ALA A 666 -31.60 -2.74 19.82
CA ALA A 666 -32.77 -3.50 20.25
C ALA A 666 -32.65 -3.98 21.70
N MET A 667 -31.55 -4.67 22.04
CA MET A 667 -31.29 -5.22 23.37
C MET A 667 -31.40 -4.15 24.46
N TRP A 668 -30.65 -3.05 24.31
CA TRP A 668 -30.60 -1.96 25.28
C TRP A 668 -31.95 -1.26 25.43
N SER A 669 -32.80 -1.24 24.38
CA SER A 669 -34.08 -0.52 24.41
C SER A 669 -35.25 -1.33 24.95
N MET A 670 -35.23 -2.66 24.78
CA MET A 670 -36.41 -3.52 25.01
C MET A 670 -36.24 -4.60 26.08
N LEU A 671 -35.03 -5.03 26.42
CA LEU A 671 -34.81 -6.05 27.45
C LEU A 671 -34.93 -5.47 28.87
N GLY A 672 -35.16 -6.37 29.84
CA GLY A 672 -35.28 -6.01 31.25
C GLY A 672 -36.71 -5.73 31.74
N GLU A 673 -37.74 -6.05 30.95
CA GLU A 673 -39.12 -6.23 31.46
C GLU A 673 -39.35 -7.67 31.95
N ARG A 674 -38.74 -8.65 31.29
CA ARG A 674 -38.90 -10.10 31.50
C ARG A 674 -37.55 -10.80 31.66
N PRO A 675 -37.51 -12.03 32.21
CA PRO A 675 -36.33 -12.89 32.11
C PRO A 675 -35.98 -13.16 30.65
N VAL A 676 -34.71 -13.48 30.39
CA VAL A 676 -34.17 -13.62 29.03
C VAL A 676 -33.59 -15.03 28.82
N ASP A 677 -33.95 -15.66 27.71
CA ASP A 677 -33.40 -16.94 27.25
C ASP A 677 -32.48 -16.68 26.05
N ILE A 678 -31.21 -17.07 26.13
CA ILE A 678 -30.21 -16.77 25.08
C ILE A 678 -29.64 -18.06 24.51
N PHE A 679 -29.93 -18.32 23.23
CA PHE A 679 -29.51 -19.50 22.47
C PHE A 679 -28.36 -19.12 21.53
N TYR A 680 -27.17 -19.71 21.72
CA TYR A 680 -26.01 -19.44 20.87
C TYR A 680 -25.11 -20.66 20.63
N TRP A 681 -24.43 -20.66 19.48
CA TRP A 681 -23.54 -21.74 19.03
C TRP A 681 -22.37 -21.19 18.17
N GLU A 682 -22.14 -19.88 18.27
CA GLU A 682 -21.26 -19.10 17.41
C GLU A 682 -20.92 -17.74 18.08
N SER A 683 -20.03 -16.93 17.48
CA SER A 683 -19.37 -15.82 18.19
C SER A 683 -20.23 -14.58 18.50
N PHE A 684 -21.13 -14.18 17.61
CA PHE A 684 -21.99 -12.99 17.80
C PHE A 684 -23.09 -13.28 18.81
N GLY A 685 -23.74 -14.45 18.74
CA GLY A 685 -24.68 -14.91 19.77
C GLY A 685 -24.05 -15.02 21.17
N LYS A 686 -22.77 -15.42 21.26
CA LYS A 686 -21.99 -15.37 22.50
C LYS A 686 -21.68 -13.93 22.94
N GLY A 687 -21.50 -13.01 22.00
CA GLY A 687 -21.48 -11.56 22.25
C GLY A 687 -22.76 -11.10 22.94
N TRP A 688 -23.91 -11.29 22.29
CA TRP A 688 -25.24 -10.92 22.82
C TRP A 688 -25.51 -11.49 24.22
N PHE A 689 -25.09 -12.72 24.49
CA PHE A 689 -25.10 -13.29 25.83
C PHE A 689 -24.19 -12.52 26.81
N THR A 690 -22.94 -12.25 26.42
CA THR A 690 -21.97 -11.50 27.22
C THR A 690 -22.47 -10.08 27.52
N ASP A 691 -23.12 -9.43 26.57
CA ASP A 691 -23.64 -8.05 26.70
C ASP A 691 -24.85 -8.01 27.62
N ALA A 692 -25.79 -8.96 27.48
CA ALA A 692 -26.93 -9.11 28.38
C ALA A 692 -26.52 -9.36 29.85
N VAL A 693 -25.47 -10.16 30.08
CA VAL A 693 -25.00 -10.48 31.44
C VAL A 693 -24.07 -9.40 32.00
N SER A 694 -23.02 -9.02 31.26
CA SER A 694 -21.90 -8.21 31.78
C SER A 694 -22.09 -6.71 31.60
N HIS A 695 -22.84 -6.27 30.59
CA HIS A 695 -23.00 -4.85 30.26
C HIS A 695 -24.39 -4.30 30.61
N LEU A 696 -25.45 -5.10 30.45
CA LEU A 696 -26.82 -4.76 30.87
C LEU A 696 -27.17 -5.26 32.29
N GLY A 697 -26.41 -6.19 32.87
CA GLY A 697 -26.65 -6.70 34.23
C GLY A 697 -27.97 -7.46 34.39
N LEU A 698 -28.47 -8.10 33.33
CA LEU A 698 -29.81 -8.71 33.33
C LEU A 698 -29.88 -9.98 34.18
N ARG A 699 -28.77 -10.72 34.32
CA ARG A 699 -28.72 -11.99 35.07
C ARG A 699 -29.17 -11.84 36.53
N ASP A 700 -28.77 -10.76 37.19
CA ASP A 700 -29.12 -10.49 38.59
C ASP A 700 -30.41 -9.66 38.77
N SER A 701 -30.94 -9.07 37.68
CA SER A 701 -32.03 -8.07 37.75
C SER A 701 -33.36 -8.49 37.11
N VAL A 702 -33.33 -9.48 36.20
CA VAL A 702 -34.51 -10.18 35.63
C VAL A 702 -34.30 -11.69 35.43
N GLY A 703 -33.06 -12.16 35.42
CA GLY A 703 -32.70 -13.54 35.09
C GLY A 703 -32.27 -13.69 33.62
N VAL A 704 -31.16 -14.39 33.39
CA VAL A 704 -30.64 -14.72 32.04
C VAL A 704 -30.22 -16.19 32.00
N HIS A 705 -30.97 -16.99 31.26
CA HIS A 705 -30.69 -18.40 31.00
C HIS A 705 -29.83 -18.55 29.75
N GLU A 706 -28.94 -19.53 29.78
CA GLU A 706 -27.84 -19.70 28.84
C GLU A 706 -27.97 -21.07 28.18
N TYR A 707 -28.27 -21.06 26.88
CA TYR A 707 -28.48 -22.25 26.08
C TYR A 707 -27.42 -22.29 24.99
N SER A 708 -26.22 -22.71 25.36
CA SER A 708 -25.06 -22.76 24.49
C SER A 708 -24.86 -24.15 23.87
N ALA A 709 -24.24 -24.19 22.69
CA ALA A 709 -23.69 -25.39 22.07
C ALA A 709 -22.33 -25.11 21.44
N ASP A 710 -21.56 -26.17 21.18
CA ASP A 710 -20.28 -26.07 20.48
C ASP A 710 -20.45 -25.78 18.99
N TYR A 711 -19.37 -25.27 18.39
CA TYR A 711 -19.24 -25.05 16.96
C TYR A 711 -19.60 -26.31 16.16
N GLY A 712 -20.55 -26.18 15.23
CA GLY A 712 -21.05 -27.29 14.41
C GLY A 712 -22.39 -27.87 14.87
N LEU A 713 -22.90 -27.46 16.04
CA LEU A 713 -24.15 -27.94 16.65
C LEU A 713 -25.15 -26.79 16.84
N LEU A 714 -26.35 -27.14 17.31
CA LEU A 714 -27.33 -26.21 17.87
C LEU A 714 -27.58 -26.53 19.36
N PRO A 715 -27.96 -25.53 20.18
CA PRO A 715 -28.47 -25.77 21.52
C PRO A 715 -29.86 -26.42 21.48
N ASP A 716 -30.27 -26.96 22.62
CA ASP A 716 -31.57 -27.58 22.80
C ASP A 716 -32.70 -26.54 22.85
N MET A 717 -33.22 -26.18 21.67
CA MET A 717 -34.31 -25.21 21.47
C MET A 717 -35.61 -25.61 22.19
N THR A 718 -35.79 -26.87 22.61
CA THR A 718 -37.01 -27.31 23.33
C THR A 718 -37.12 -26.70 24.73
N LYS A 719 -36.04 -26.10 25.24
CA LYS A 719 -35.98 -25.38 26.51
C LYS A 719 -36.53 -23.95 26.45
N TYR A 720 -36.94 -23.47 25.27
CA TYR A 720 -37.58 -22.18 25.07
C TYR A 720 -38.79 -21.97 25.99
N ASN A 721 -38.84 -20.83 26.69
CA ASN A 721 -40.01 -20.43 27.46
C ASN A 721 -40.77 -19.28 26.77
N PRO A 722 -42.04 -19.45 26.36
CA PRO A 722 -42.82 -18.40 25.71
C PRO A 722 -43.06 -17.15 26.59
N LYS A 723 -42.76 -17.21 27.90
CA LYS A 723 -42.87 -16.07 28.83
C LYS A 723 -41.61 -15.22 28.92
N HIS A 724 -40.49 -15.68 28.37
CA HIS A 724 -39.19 -14.99 28.40
C HIS A 724 -38.91 -14.29 27.07
N ASP A 725 -38.16 -13.19 27.11
CA ASP A 725 -37.60 -12.60 25.90
C ASP A 725 -36.48 -13.52 25.37
N THR A 726 -36.48 -13.86 24.08
CA THR A 726 -35.63 -14.93 23.53
C THR A 726 -34.66 -14.39 22.48
N LEU A 727 -33.35 -14.57 22.66
CA LEU A 727 -32.30 -14.11 21.76
C LEU A 727 -31.65 -15.30 21.02
N PHE A 728 -31.54 -15.23 19.69
CA PHE A 728 -30.87 -16.28 18.88
C PHE A 728 -30.41 -15.77 17.51
N THR A 729 -29.36 -16.38 16.94
CA THR A 729 -28.94 -16.14 15.55
C THR A 729 -29.74 -17.04 14.60
N TYR A 730 -30.31 -16.54 13.50
CA TYR A 730 -31.04 -17.39 12.54
C TYR A 730 -30.08 -18.32 11.77
N ASN A 731 -28.91 -17.79 11.43
CA ASN A 731 -27.85 -18.47 10.70
C ASN A 731 -26.48 -18.07 11.28
N GLY A 732 -25.84 -19.02 11.97
CA GLY A 732 -24.60 -18.79 12.70
C GLY A 732 -23.42 -18.56 11.75
N THR A 733 -22.99 -17.32 11.60
CA THR A 733 -22.06 -16.94 10.53
C THR A 733 -20.64 -17.41 10.83
N THR A 734 -20.27 -17.66 12.10
CA THR A 734 -18.95 -18.25 12.42
C THR A 734 -18.96 -19.77 12.52
N SER A 735 -20.12 -20.41 12.73
CA SER A 735 -20.26 -21.86 12.91
C SER A 735 -20.76 -22.63 11.69
N GLY A 736 -21.46 -21.94 10.78
CA GLY A 736 -22.10 -22.55 9.62
C GLY A 736 -23.35 -23.36 9.94
N ALA A 737 -23.89 -23.27 11.16
CA ALA A 737 -25.15 -23.88 11.56
C ALA A 737 -26.28 -22.84 11.59
N ARG A 738 -27.41 -23.13 10.96
CA ARG A 738 -28.66 -22.35 11.03
C ARG A 738 -29.69 -23.08 11.89
N ILE A 739 -30.71 -22.36 12.34
CA ILE A 739 -31.93 -23.03 12.84
C ILE A 739 -32.58 -23.83 11.70
N LYS A 740 -33.17 -24.97 12.04
CA LYS A 740 -33.89 -25.81 11.07
C LYS A 740 -35.21 -25.18 10.61
N ASP A 741 -35.93 -24.63 11.56
CA ASP A 741 -37.25 -24.02 11.46
C ASP A 741 -37.48 -23.07 12.65
N ALA A 742 -38.65 -22.44 12.71
CA ALA A 742 -39.08 -21.56 13.80
C ALA A 742 -40.31 -22.13 14.55
N ASP A 743 -40.61 -23.41 14.37
CA ASP A 743 -41.85 -24.02 14.87
C ASP A 743 -41.81 -24.25 16.39
N TRP A 744 -40.61 -24.24 16.97
CA TRP A 744 -40.34 -24.22 18.40
C TRP A 744 -40.74 -22.90 19.09
N ILE A 745 -40.97 -21.81 18.33
CA ILE A 745 -41.42 -20.51 18.86
C ILE A 745 -42.95 -20.50 18.92
N ALA A 746 -43.52 -20.15 20.07
CA ALA A 746 -44.97 -20.11 20.25
C ALA A 746 -45.62 -18.90 19.57
N ASP A 747 -46.86 -19.07 19.08
CA ASP A 747 -47.65 -17.97 18.50
C ASP A 747 -48.29 -17.10 19.60
N ASP A 748 -48.70 -17.70 20.71
CA ASP A 748 -49.28 -17.06 21.90
C ASP A 748 -48.22 -16.59 22.91
N ARG A 749 -46.95 -16.48 22.48
CA ARG A 749 -45.82 -16.03 23.32
C ARG A 749 -46.09 -14.68 24.00
N GLU A 750 -45.68 -14.55 25.26
CA GLU A 750 -45.71 -13.28 25.99
C GLU A 750 -44.41 -12.47 25.83
N GLY A 751 -43.27 -13.15 25.64
CA GLY A 751 -41.97 -12.51 25.40
C GLY A 751 -41.78 -12.08 23.94
N LEU A 752 -40.73 -11.28 23.69
CA LEU A 752 -40.28 -10.93 22.34
C LEU A 752 -39.15 -11.85 21.88
N THR A 753 -39.16 -12.22 20.61
CA THR A 753 -38.01 -12.85 19.94
C THR A 753 -37.08 -11.79 19.34
N PHE A 754 -35.78 -11.93 19.59
CA PHE A 754 -34.70 -11.10 19.05
C PHE A 754 -33.82 -11.98 18.17
N ASN A 755 -33.67 -11.58 16.91
CA ASN A 755 -33.04 -12.43 15.91
C ASN A 755 -32.00 -11.71 15.05
N ASP A 756 -30.76 -12.20 15.13
CA ASP A 756 -29.68 -11.83 14.20
C ASP A 756 -29.86 -12.67 12.93
N ALA A 757 -30.28 -12.00 11.85
CA ALA A 757 -30.46 -12.56 10.53
C ALA A 757 -29.36 -12.11 9.55
N THR A 758 -28.19 -11.69 10.05
CA THR A 758 -27.04 -11.13 9.31
C THR A 758 -26.65 -11.94 8.06
N SER A 759 -26.79 -13.26 8.07
CA SER A 759 -26.53 -14.15 6.92
C SER A 759 -27.74 -14.98 6.48
N ALA A 760 -28.94 -14.67 6.98
CA ALA A 760 -30.20 -15.34 6.67
C ALA A 760 -31.17 -14.45 5.86
N ALA A 761 -31.28 -13.17 6.19
CA ALA A 761 -32.09 -12.22 5.44
C ALA A 761 -31.68 -12.21 3.95
N PHE A 762 -32.66 -12.28 3.04
CA PHE A 762 -32.47 -12.47 1.59
C PHE A 762 -31.87 -13.82 1.13
N ALA A 763 -31.47 -14.72 2.04
CA ALA A 763 -30.84 -16.00 1.71
C ALA A 763 -31.64 -17.24 2.14
N MET A 764 -32.58 -17.08 3.06
CA MET A 764 -33.41 -18.14 3.63
C MET A 764 -34.84 -17.62 3.88
N PRO A 765 -35.87 -18.50 3.88
CA PRO A 765 -37.20 -18.12 4.33
C PRO A 765 -37.19 -17.67 5.80
N MET A 766 -37.75 -16.49 6.06
CA MET A 766 -37.86 -15.89 7.39
C MET A 766 -39.28 -16.07 7.93
N ALA A 767 -39.42 -16.67 9.11
CA ALA A 767 -40.72 -16.97 9.71
C ALA A 767 -41.36 -15.73 10.39
N TRP A 768 -41.64 -14.66 9.62
CA TRP A 768 -41.98 -13.33 10.17
C TRP A 768 -42.97 -13.31 11.34
N PRO A 769 -44.11 -14.03 11.37
CA PRO A 769 -45.02 -14.04 12.53
C PRO A 769 -44.41 -14.51 13.87
N LYS A 770 -43.32 -15.29 13.81
CA LYS A 770 -42.53 -15.75 14.97
C LYS A 770 -41.45 -14.75 15.42
N LEU A 771 -41.16 -13.74 14.61
CA LEU A 771 -40.01 -12.84 14.76
C LEU A 771 -40.46 -11.43 15.15
N ASP A 772 -40.19 -11.02 16.40
CA ASP A 772 -40.61 -9.71 16.91
C ASP A 772 -39.61 -8.60 16.63
N VAL A 773 -38.33 -8.93 16.78
CA VAL A 773 -37.19 -8.08 16.43
C VAL A 773 -36.28 -8.90 15.54
N THR A 774 -35.97 -8.39 14.35
CA THR A 774 -34.97 -9.00 13.46
C THR A 774 -34.01 -7.94 12.98
N THR A 775 -32.73 -8.24 12.97
CA THR A 775 -31.70 -7.33 12.45
C THR A 775 -30.85 -8.03 11.41
N TYR A 776 -30.25 -7.24 10.51
CA TYR A 776 -29.20 -7.72 9.61
C TYR A 776 -28.28 -6.56 9.18
N SER A 777 -27.24 -6.88 8.39
CA SER A 777 -26.47 -5.87 7.64
C SER A 777 -26.46 -6.22 6.16
N TRP A 778 -26.52 -5.22 5.27
CA TRP A 778 -26.59 -5.47 3.82
C TRP A 778 -25.27 -5.92 3.18
N GLN A 779 -24.11 -5.72 3.83
CA GLN A 779 -22.79 -6.17 3.34
C GLN A 779 -22.56 -7.70 3.37
N LYS A 780 -23.64 -8.46 3.54
CA LYS A 780 -23.66 -9.92 3.67
C LYS A 780 -24.34 -10.55 2.46
N VAL A 781 -25.64 -10.86 2.54
CA VAL A 781 -26.31 -11.60 1.45
C VAL A 781 -26.39 -10.81 0.14
N LEU A 782 -26.42 -9.48 0.22
CA LEU A 782 -26.50 -8.58 -0.94
C LEU A 782 -25.20 -7.83 -1.26
N GLY A 783 -24.10 -8.11 -0.56
CA GLY A 783 -22.77 -7.58 -0.92
C GLY A 783 -22.59 -6.06 -0.78
N GLY A 784 -23.49 -5.34 -0.10
CA GLY A 784 -23.39 -3.89 0.05
C GLY A 784 -22.13 -3.41 0.81
N GLU A 785 -21.87 -2.10 0.87
CA GLU A 785 -20.80 -1.52 1.68
C GLU A 785 -21.21 -1.42 3.16
N GLY A 786 -20.23 -1.62 4.04
CA GLY A 786 -20.47 -1.62 5.49
C GLY A 786 -20.83 -0.24 6.06
N GLY A 787 -21.27 -0.25 7.32
CA GLY A 787 -21.51 0.96 8.13
C GLY A 787 -22.91 1.05 8.74
N HIS A 788 -23.87 0.29 8.21
CA HIS A 788 -25.28 0.36 8.60
C HIS A 788 -25.81 -1.03 8.98
N GLY A 789 -26.61 -1.07 10.03
CA GLY A 789 -27.53 -2.17 10.30
C GLY A 789 -28.91 -1.83 9.77
N VAL A 790 -29.75 -2.85 9.66
CA VAL A 790 -31.18 -2.73 9.46
C VAL A 790 -31.87 -3.38 10.66
N ILE A 791 -32.91 -2.72 11.18
CA ILE A 791 -33.76 -3.24 12.25
C ILE A 791 -35.21 -3.37 11.75
N ILE A 792 -35.79 -4.53 11.99
CA ILE A 792 -37.18 -4.88 11.70
C ILE A 792 -37.89 -5.10 13.03
N LEU A 793 -39.06 -4.49 13.19
CA LEU A 793 -39.89 -4.56 14.40
C LEU A 793 -41.32 -5.00 14.05
N SER A 794 -41.83 -6.01 14.75
CA SER A 794 -43.25 -6.38 14.77
C SER A 794 -44.06 -5.37 15.60
N PRO A 795 -45.40 -5.37 15.48
CA PRO A 795 -46.26 -4.58 16.37
C PRO A 795 -46.01 -4.84 17.87
N ARG A 796 -45.61 -6.05 18.26
CA ARG A 796 -45.31 -6.42 19.66
C ARG A 796 -44.01 -5.78 20.15
N ALA A 797 -43.00 -5.70 19.30
CA ALA A 797 -41.76 -4.97 19.60
C ALA A 797 -41.99 -3.44 19.66
N VAL A 798 -42.85 -2.90 18.79
CA VAL A 798 -43.29 -1.50 18.86
C VAL A 798 -44.05 -1.24 20.18
N GLU A 799 -44.99 -2.10 20.57
CA GLU A 799 -45.70 -1.96 21.85
C GLU A 799 -44.72 -1.95 23.05
N ARG A 800 -43.75 -2.88 23.08
CA ARG A 800 -42.70 -2.90 24.10
C ARG A 800 -41.92 -1.58 24.15
N LEU A 801 -41.52 -1.02 23.00
CA LEU A 801 -40.78 0.25 22.95
C LEU A 801 -41.59 1.45 23.48
N GLU A 802 -42.90 1.47 23.30
CA GLU A 802 -43.77 2.55 23.79
C GLU A 802 -44.17 2.37 25.26
N ARG A 803 -44.33 1.12 25.71
CA ARG A 803 -44.80 0.79 27.07
C ARG A 803 -43.68 0.65 28.09
N TYR A 804 -42.57 0.01 27.72
CA TYR A 804 -41.44 -0.22 28.60
C TYR A 804 -40.42 0.91 28.50
N LYS A 805 -39.69 1.14 29.59
CA LYS A 805 -38.54 2.04 29.62
C LYS A 805 -37.41 1.37 30.41
N PRO A 806 -36.22 1.18 29.81
CA PRO A 806 -35.10 0.57 30.51
C PRO A 806 -34.66 1.38 31.74
N LYS A 807 -34.10 0.67 32.72
CA LYS A 807 -33.58 1.25 33.98
C LYS A 807 -32.31 2.08 33.75
N TRP A 808 -31.53 1.75 32.72
CA TRP A 808 -30.30 2.43 32.32
C TRP A 808 -30.56 3.58 31.32
N PRO A 809 -29.68 4.60 31.25
CA PRO A 809 -29.80 5.68 30.28
C PRO A 809 -29.39 5.23 28.88
N LEU A 810 -30.31 5.29 27.91
CA LEU A 810 -30.00 5.01 26.51
C LEU A 810 -29.05 6.06 25.89
N PRO A 811 -27.94 5.66 25.25
CA PRO A 811 -27.18 6.53 24.33
C PRO A 811 -28.07 7.13 23.25
N LYS A 812 -27.75 8.33 22.74
CA LYS A 812 -28.59 8.99 21.71
C LYS A 812 -28.85 8.08 20.50
N ILE A 813 -27.83 7.33 20.07
CA ILE A 813 -27.89 6.46 18.89
C ILE A 813 -28.86 5.28 19.02
N PHE A 814 -29.27 4.89 20.24
CA PHE A 814 -30.22 3.79 20.47
C PHE A 814 -31.67 4.26 20.69
N ARG A 815 -31.95 5.56 20.65
CA ARG A 815 -33.28 6.09 21.01
C ARG A 815 -34.26 6.04 19.83
N MET A 816 -34.97 4.92 19.73
CA MET A 816 -36.06 4.71 18.74
C MET A 816 -37.39 5.40 19.11
N THR A 817 -37.52 5.94 20.33
CA THR A 817 -38.77 6.55 20.82
C THR A 817 -38.63 8.01 21.26
N LYS A 818 -39.75 8.71 21.21
CA LYS A 818 -39.88 10.16 21.36
C LYS A 818 -41.20 10.49 22.03
N LYS A 819 -41.13 11.13 23.21
CA LYS A 819 -42.30 11.38 24.08
C LYS A 819 -43.11 10.11 24.46
N GLY A 820 -42.47 8.93 24.50
CA GLY A 820 -43.14 7.66 24.81
C GLY A 820 -43.91 7.03 23.64
N LYS A 821 -43.63 7.47 22.41
CA LYS A 821 -44.12 6.85 21.17
C LYS A 821 -42.96 6.55 20.21
N LEU A 822 -43.13 5.61 19.29
CA LEU A 822 -42.14 5.30 18.26
C LEU A 822 -41.87 6.55 17.40
N ASP A 823 -40.60 6.87 17.09
CA ASP A 823 -40.30 7.92 16.10
C ASP A 823 -40.43 7.32 14.70
N GLU A 824 -41.66 7.12 14.24
CA GLU A 824 -42.06 6.50 12.95
C GLU A 824 -41.23 7.00 11.75
N ALA A 825 -40.77 8.25 11.81
CA ALA A 825 -39.88 8.85 10.81
C ALA A 825 -38.59 8.03 10.56
N LEU A 826 -38.11 7.21 11.51
CA LEU A 826 -36.98 6.29 11.36
C LEU A 826 -37.26 5.12 10.41
N PHE A 827 -38.53 4.81 10.20
CA PHE A 827 -39.04 3.75 9.33
C PHE A 827 -39.63 4.33 8.03
N GLU A 828 -39.57 5.66 7.87
CA GLU A 828 -39.92 6.42 6.66
C GLU A 828 -38.69 7.11 6.02
N GLY A 829 -37.51 6.50 6.14
CA GLY A 829 -36.28 7.01 5.51
C GLY A 829 -35.59 8.18 6.23
N SER A 830 -35.86 8.39 7.52
CA SER A 830 -35.00 9.20 8.40
C SER A 830 -34.08 8.30 9.22
N THR A 831 -32.99 8.85 9.77
CA THR A 831 -31.99 8.09 10.55
C THR A 831 -31.55 8.85 11.80
N ILE A 832 -31.12 8.12 12.83
CA ILE A 832 -30.73 8.68 14.14
C ILE A 832 -29.42 9.50 14.03
N ASN A 833 -28.47 9.00 13.23
CA ASN A 833 -27.22 9.64 12.83
C ASN A 833 -27.20 9.92 11.31
N THR A 834 -26.10 10.47 10.80
CA THR A 834 -25.83 10.58 9.36
C THR A 834 -25.44 9.22 8.77
N PRO A 835 -26.19 8.67 7.81
CA PRO A 835 -25.81 7.49 7.05
C PRO A 835 -24.88 7.89 5.88
N SER A 836 -24.00 6.99 5.45
CA SER A 836 -23.36 7.15 4.13
C SER A 836 -24.39 6.86 3.04
N MET A 837 -24.75 7.86 2.24
CA MET A 837 -25.66 7.70 1.12
C MET A 837 -25.06 6.84 0.00
N LEU A 838 -23.74 6.74 -0.11
CA LEU A 838 -23.09 5.86 -1.07
C LEU A 838 -23.41 4.39 -0.80
N CYS A 839 -23.39 3.96 0.47
CA CYS A 839 -23.78 2.60 0.83
C CYS A 839 -25.28 2.35 0.61
N VAL A 840 -26.12 3.40 0.61
CA VAL A 840 -27.56 3.30 0.30
C VAL A 840 -27.77 3.09 -1.21
N GLU A 841 -27.02 3.79 -2.06
CA GLU A 841 -27.09 3.61 -3.53
C GLU A 841 -26.51 2.25 -3.96
N ASP A 842 -25.38 1.85 -3.38
CA ASP A 842 -24.79 0.52 -3.56
C ASP A 842 -25.73 -0.61 -3.06
N TYR A 843 -26.49 -0.36 -1.98
CA TYR A 843 -27.53 -1.29 -1.54
C TYR A 843 -28.76 -1.30 -2.47
N LEU A 844 -29.21 -0.14 -2.96
CA LEU A 844 -30.30 -0.02 -3.93
C LEU A 844 -29.97 -0.73 -5.26
N ASP A 845 -28.72 -0.64 -5.71
CA ASP A 845 -28.22 -1.36 -6.88
C ASP A 845 -28.24 -2.89 -6.67
N ALA A 846 -27.91 -3.37 -5.46
CA ALA A 846 -28.04 -4.78 -5.11
C ALA A 846 -29.51 -5.24 -4.98
N LEU A 847 -30.40 -4.40 -4.45
CA LEU A 847 -31.84 -4.67 -4.38
C LEU A 847 -32.49 -4.71 -5.78
N ALA A 848 -32.16 -3.76 -6.66
CA ALA A 848 -32.65 -3.74 -8.05
C ALA A 848 -32.13 -4.95 -8.85
N TRP A 849 -30.89 -5.39 -8.59
CA TRP A 849 -30.37 -6.64 -9.18
C TRP A 849 -31.11 -7.89 -8.68
N ALA A 850 -31.59 -7.91 -7.44
CA ALA A 850 -32.32 -9.07 -6.92
C ALA A 850 -33.53 -9.43 -7.81
N ASP A 851 -34.28 -8.43 -8.29
CA ASP A 851 -35.38 -8.66 -9.24
C ASP A 851 -34.90 -9.32 -10.54
N THR A 852 -33.74 -8.90 -11.07
CA THR A 852 -33.17 -9.45 -12.31
C THR A 852 -32.76 -10.93 -12.21
N VAL A 853 -32.59 -11.45 -10.99
CA VAL A 853 -32.30 -12.87 -10.74
C VAL A 853 -33.50 -13.67 -10.18
N GLY A 854 -34.69 -13.06 -10.10
CA GLY A 854 -35.92 -13.73 -9.63
C GLY A 854 -36.35 -13.38 -8.20
N GLY A 855 -35.96 -12.20 -7.69
CA GLY A 855 -36.30 -11.74 -6.34
C GLY A 855 -35.74 -12.63 -5.24
N LEU A 856 -36.44 -12.71 -4.10
CA LEU A 856 -36.03 -13.51 -2.95
C LEU A 856 -35.81 -14.98 -3.29
N GLU A 857 -36.73 -15.60 -4.04
CA GLU A 857 -36.62 -17.00 -4.46
C GLU A 857 -35.36 -17.21 -5.32
N GLY A 858 -35.06 -16.26 -6.22
CA GLY A 858 -33.83 -16.23 -7.00
C GLY A 858 -32.55 -16.16 -6.17
N LEU A 859 -32.51 -15.28 -5.15
CA LEU A 859 -31.37 -15.15 -4.24
C LEU A 859 -31.15 -16.41 -3.38
N VAL A 860 -32.23 -16.98 -2.86
CA VAL A 860 -32.23 -18.26 -2.13
C VAL A 860 -31.74 -19.38 -3.04
N ALA A 861 -32.29 -19.50 -4.26
CA ALA A 861 -31.91 -20.53 -5.22
C ALA A 861 -30.44 -20.43 -5.67
N ARG A 862 -29.91 -19.21 -5.89
CA ARG A 862 -28.48 -18.99 -6.15
C ARG A 862 -27.63 -19.45 -4.98
N SER A 863 -28.01 -19.13 -3.74
CA SER A 863 -27.27 -19.57 -2.55
C SER A 863 -27.30 -21.09 -2.37
N VAL A 864 -28.43 -21.75 -2.68
CA VAL A 864 -28.55 -23.21 -2.67
C VAL A 864 -27.71 -23.86 -3.79
N LYS A 865 -27.69 -23.31 -5.01
CA LYS A 865 -26.81 -23.77 -6.10
C LYS A 865 -25.33 -23.69 -5.69
N ASN A 866 -24.93 -22.57 -5.11
CA ASN A 866 -23.57 -22.33 -4.61
C ASN A 866 -23.17 -23.33 -3.51
N TYR A 867 -24.04 -23.54 -2.51
CA TYR A 867 -23.85 -24.58 -1.49
C TYR A 867 -23.68 -25.98 -2.10
N LYS A 868 -24.47 -26.34 -3.12
CA LYS A 868 -24.42 -27.65 -3.78
C LYS A 868 -23.10 -27.93 -4.52
N VAL A 869 -22.39 -26.91 -5.00
CA VAL A 869 -21.03 -27.06 -5.54
C VAL A 869 -20.08 -27.55 -4.45
N VAL A 870 -20.12 -26.91 -3.27
CA VAL A 870 -19.25 -27.25 -2.14
C VAL A 870 -19.64 -28.60 -1.51
N GLU A 871 -20.93 -28.88 -1.38
CA GLU A 871 -21.41 -30.18 -0.87
C GLU A 871 -20.93 -31.35 -1.72
N LYS A 872 -21.10 -31.27 -3.05
CA LYS A 872 -20.60 -32.28 -3.97
C LYS A 872 -19.07 -32.47 -3.83
N PHE A 873 -18.32 -31.37 -3.77
CA PHE A 873 -16.86 -31.44 -3.62
C PHE A 873 -16.43 -32.12 -2.32
N VAL A 874 -17.14 -31.86 -1.21
CA VAL A 874 -16.90 -32.51 0.09
C VAL A 874 -17.26 -34.00 0.04
N GLU A 875 -18.36 -34.38 -0.62
CA GLU A 875 -18.72 -35.79 -0.84
C GLU A 875 -17.67 -36.53 -1.70
N GLU A 876 -16.99 -35.84 -2.60
CA GLU A 876 -15.92 -36.39 -3.47
C GLU A 876 -14.52 -36.43 -2.81
N ASN A 877 -14.30 -35.79 -1.64
CA ASN A 877 -12.97 -35.60 -1.06
C ASN A 877 -12.88 -35.97 0.45
N ALA A 878 -12.35 -37.15 0.77
CA ALA A 878 -12.30 -37.67 2.15
C ALA A 878 -11.42 -36.89 3.15
N TRP A 879 -10.62 -35.91 2.71
CA TRP A 879 -9.74 -35.07 3.56
C TRP A 879 -10.41 -33.77 4.04
N ILE A 880 -11.64 -33.51 3.62
CA ILE A 880 -12.44 -32.34 3.98
C ILE A 880 -13.83 -32.78 4.43
N SER A 881 -14.41 -32.11 5.44
CA SER A 881 -15.77 -32.39 5.87
C SER A 881 -16.48 -31.13 6.34
N PHE A 882 -17.81 -31.12 6.36
CA PHE A 882 -18.57 -30.05 7.00
C PHE A 882 -18.32 -30.02 8.51
N LEU A 883 -18.10 -28.85 9.09
CA LEU A 883 -18.09 -28.65 10.55
C LEU A 883 -19.44 -29.07 11.16
N VAL A 884 -20.53 -28.67 10.49
CA VAL A 884 -21.90 -29.07 10.83
C VAL A 884 -22.23 -30.45 10.25
N LYS A 885 -22.34 -31.44 11.13
CA LYS A 885 -22.50 -32.85 10.70
C LYS A 885 -23.92 -33.14 10.17
N ASP A 886 -24.97 -32.71 10.87
CA ASP A 886 -26.37 -32.84 10.43
C ASP A 886 -26.66 -31.94 9.21
N PRO A 887 -27.04 -32.49 8.04
CA PRO A 887 -27.32 -31.70 6.84
C PRO A 887 -28.48 -30.72 6.97
N SER A 888 -29.47 -30.98 7.84
CA SER A 888 -30.69 -30.17 7.92
C SER A 888 -30.41 -28.74 8.42
N ILE A 889 -29.48 -28.63 9.38
CA ILE A 889 -29.04 -27.38 10.02
C ILE A 889 -27.82 -26.74 9.34
N ARG A 890 -27.32 -27.26 8.20
CA ARG A 890 -26.21 -26.62 7.46
C ARG A 890 -26.62 -25.29 6.85
N SER A 891 -25.77 -24.28 7.04
CA SER A 891 -25.89 -22.99 6.36
C SER A 891 -25.64 -23.14 4.86
N THR A 892 -26.54 -22.59 4.04
CA THR A 892 -26.35 -22.47 2.59
C THR A 892 -25.60 -21.20 2.19
N THR A 893 -25.15 -20.37 3.14
CA THR A 893 -24.40 -19.13 2.86
C THR A 893 -23.05 -19.05 3.55
N SER A 894 -22.90 -19.48 4.81
CA SER A 894 -21.60 -19.50 5.51
C SER A 894 -21.15 -20.95 5.71
N VAL A 895 -20.43 -21.50 4.73
CA VAL A 895 -20.09 -22.93 4.71
C VAL A 895 -18.78 -23.16 5.46
N CYS A 896 -18.88 -23.58 6.73
CA CYS A 896 -17.73 -23.94 7.56
C CYS A 896 -17.30 -25.40 7.34
N LEU A 897 -16.02 -25.61 7.04
CA LEU A 897 -15.41 -26.90 6.67
C LEU A 897 -14.17 -27.18 7.53
N GLU A 898 -14.04 -28.43 7.98
CA GLU A 898 -12.85 -28.97 8.66
C GLU A 898 -11.95 -29.68 7.66
N LEU A 899 -10.63 -29.57 7.82
CA LEU A 899 -9.62 -30.22 6.98
C LEU A 899 -8.80 -31.22 7.81
N ASP A 900 -8.37 -32.34 7.21
CA ASP A 900 -7.40 -33.28 7.81
C ASP A 900 -5.97 -32.70 7.77
N LEU A 901 -5.74 -31.62 8.52
CA LEU A 901 -4.52 -30.81 8.54
C LEU A 901 -4.25 -30.25 9.95
N SER A 902 -2.97 -30.03 10.29
CA SER A 902 -2.63 -29.23 11.48
C SER A 902 -3.08 -27.76 11.32
N LYS A 903 -3.26 -27.03 12.43
CA LYS A 903 -3.60 -25.61 12.42
C LYS A 903 -2.61 -24.75 11.61
N GLU A 904 -1.34 -25.12 11.63
CA GLU A 904 -0.25 -24.50 10.89
C GLU A 904 -0.35 -24.81 9.39
N GLN A 905 -0.71 -26.05 9.04
CA GLN A 905 -0.98 -26.46 7.65
C GLN A 905 -2.25 -25.80 7.09
N VAL A 906 -3.32 -25.65 7.87
CA VAL A 906 -4.51 -24.87 7.48
C VAL A 906 -4.14 -23.41 7.19
N LYS A 907 -3.27 -22.80 8.02
CA LYS A 907 -2.76 -21.45 7.74
C LYS A 907 -1.90 -21.40 6.47
N ALA A 908 -1.04 -22.40 6.25
CA ALA A 908 -0.26 -22.49 5.01
C ALA A 908 -1.15 -22.66 3.77
N PHE A 909 -2.21 -23.47 3.89
CA PHE A 909 -3.21 -23.74 2.85
C PHE A 909 -3.95 -22.45 2.44
N THR A 910 -4.48 -21.69 3.40
CA THR A 910 -5.19 -20.45 3.09
C THR A 910 -4.24 -19.38 2.54
N SER A 911 -3.06 -19.19 3.15
CA SER A 911 -2.05 -18.26 2.62
C SER A 911 -1.52 -18.67 1.24
N LEU A 912 -1.55 -19.95 0.87
CA LEU A 912 -1.20 -20.41 -0.48
C LEU A 912 -2.27 -20.01 -1.50
N LEU A 913 -3.55 -20.21 -1.19
CA LEU A 913 -4.68 -19.83 -2.05
C LEU A 913 -4.81 -18.30 -2.22
N GLU A 914 -4.50 -17.55 -1.16
CA GLU A 914 -4.45 -16.08 -1.16
C GLU A 914 -3.29 -15.57 -2.02
N LYS A 915 -2.08 -16.13 -1.82
CA LYS A 915 -0.88 -15.85 -2.65
C LYS A 915 -1.10 -16.18 -4.13
N GLU A 916 -1.87 -17.23 -4.41
CA GLU A 916 -2.27 -17.58 -5.77
C GLU A 916 -3.31 -16.62 -6.35
N GLY A 917 -4.02 -15.85 -5.52
CA GLY A 917 -5.09 -14.94 -5.94
C GLY A 917 -6.36 -15.67 -6.36
N VAL A 918 -6.65 -16.82 -5.74
CA VAL A 918 -7.81 -17.68 -6.09
C VAL A 918 -8.82 -17.83 -4.96
N ALA A 919 -8.45 -17.54 -3.72
CA ALA A 919 -9.40 -17.34 -2.63
C ALA A 919 -8.86 -16.32 -1.62
N LEU A 920 -9.70 -15.36 -1.21
CA LEU A 920 -9.36 -14.32 -0.23
C LEU A 920 -10.19 -14.49 1.05
N ASP A 921 -9.55 -14.32 2.21
CA ASP A 921 -10.14 -14.32 3.56
C ASP A 921 -10.98 -15.56 3.95
N ILE A 922 -10.81 -16.70 3.27
CA ILE A 922 -11.60 -17.94 3.46
C ILE A 922 -11.29 -18.74 4.74
N GLY A 923 -10.53 -18.20 5.68
CA GLY A 923 -10.22 -18.88 6.94
C GLY A 923 -11.44 -18.98 7.87
N SER A 924 -11.46 -20.00 8.73
CA SER A 924 -12.31 -20.03 9.92
C SER A 924 -12.24 -18.71 10.70
N TYR A 925 -13.34 -18.36 11.37
CA TYR A 925 -13.34 -17.24 12.30
C TYR A 925 -12.33 -17.48 13.43
N ARG A 926 -11.73 -16.41 13.99
CA ARG A 926 -10.63 -16.48 14.98
C ARG A 926 -10.93 -17.39 16.17
N ASP A 927 -12.19 -17.39 16.61
CA ASP A 927 -12.66 -18.09 17.81
C ASP A 927 -13.34 -19.44 17.49
N ALA A 928 -13.28 -19.89 16.23
CA ALA A 928 -13.82 -21.14 15.73
C ALA A 928 -12.72 -22.21 15.52
N PRO A 929 -13.07 -23.51 15.33
CA PRO A 929 -12.10 -24.55 14.98
C PRO A 929 -11.30 -24.22 13.71
N PRO A 930 -10.00 -24.58 13.62
CA PRO A 930 -9.19 -24.39 12.41
C PRO A 930 -9.80 -25.11 11.21
N GLY A 931 -9.99 -24.37 10.12
CA GLY A 931 -10.66 -24.86 8.92
C GLY A 931 -10.90 -23.73 7.91
N LEU A 932 -11.87 -23.95 7.02
CA LEU A 932 -12.31 -22.98 6.01
C LEU A 932 -13.72 -22.48 6.32
N ARG A 933 -14.03 -21.27 5.85
CA ARG A 933 -15.37 -20.68 5.88
C ARG A 933 -15.65 -20.00 4.54
N LEU A 934 -16.30 -20.74 3.64
CA LEU A 934 -16.60 -20.30 2.28
C LEU A 934 -17.97 -19.62 2.22
N TRP A 935 -18.00 -18.39 1.71
CA TRP A 935 -19.25 -17.70 1.43
C TRP A 935 -19.88 -18.23 0.15
N CYS A 936 -21.11 -18.74 0.27
CA CYS A 936 -21.95 -19.24 -0.81
C CYS A 936 -23.17 -18.35 -1.07
N GLY A 937 -23.21 -17.13 -0.50
CA GLY A 937 -24.34 -16.21 -0.67
C GLY A 937 -24.62 -15.81 -2.12
N ALA A 938 -25.80 -15.25 -2.36
CA ALA A 938 -26.37 -15.05 -3.70
C ALA A 938 -25.48 -14.25 -4.68
N THR A 939 -24.66 -13.32 -4.17
CA THR A 939 -23.74 -12.50 -4.99
C THR A 939 -22.53 -13.28 -5.54
N VAL A 940 -22.23 -14.47 -4.99
CA VAL A 940 -21.24 -15.40 -5.54
C VAL A 940 -21.84 -16.12 -6.73
N ASP A 941 -21.03 -16.32 -7.78
CA ASP A 941 -21.40 -17.12 -8.94
C ASP A 941 -20.90 -18.54 -8.73
N SER A 942 -21.69 -19.53 -9.12
CA SER A 942 -21.35 -20.94 -8.85
C SER A 942 -20.13 -21.37 -9.65
N GLU A 943 -19.94 -20.72 -10.80
CA GLU A 943 -18.84 -20.87 -11.73
C GLU A 943 -17.50 -20.42 -11.09
N ASP A 944 -17.52 -19.42 -10.20
CA ASP A 944 -16.36 -19.06 -9.36
C ASP A 944 -16.05 -20.16 -8.33
N LEU A 945 -17.08 -20.75 -7.69
CA LEU A 945 -16.91 -21.84 -6.73
C LEU A 945 -16.42 -23.13 -7.41
N GLU A 946 -16.98 -23.48 -8.58
CA GLU A 946 -16.55 -24.60 -9.40
C GLU A 946 -15.09 -24.44 -9.85
N ALA A 947 -14.68 -23.22 -10.20
CA ALA A 947 -13.29 -22.89 -10.49
C ALA A 947 -12.39 -22.95 -9.25
N LEU A 948 -12.90 -22.69 -8.04
CA LEU A 948 -12.15 -22.79 -6.78
C LEU A 948 -11.89 -24.24 -6.36
N MET A 949 -12.86 -25.15 -6.53
CA MET A 949 -12.77 -26.51 -5.97
C MET A 949 -11.44 -27.26 -6.31
N PRO A 950 -10.92 -27.26 -7.56
CA PRO A 950 -9.63 -27.88 -7.88
C PRO A 950 -8.42 -27.25 -7.15
N TRP A 951 -8.48 -25.97 -6.80
CA TRP A 951 -7.42 -25.31 -6.02
C TRP A 951 -7.40 -25.77 -4.57
N LEU A 952 -8.56 -26.13 -4.00
CA LEU A 952 -8.63 -26.69 -2.65
C LEU A 952 -7.90 -28.06 -2.61
N SER A 953 -8.17 -28.96 -3.55
CA SER A 953 -7.45 -30.23 -3.68
C SER A 953 -5.95 -30.03 -3.93
N TRP A 954 -5.57 -29.08 -4.80
CA TRP A 954 -4.16 -28.77 -5.06
C TRP A 954 -3.45 -28.19 -3.82
N ALA A 955 -4.05 -27.23 -3.12
CA ALA A 955 -3.46 -26.64 -1.93
C ALA A 955 -3.31 -27.67 -0.80
N TYR A 956 -4.26 -28.60 -0.66
CA TYR A 956 -4.14 -29.75 0.25
C TYR A 956 -2.93 -30.63 -0.13
N ALA A 957 -2.79 -30.96 -1.41
CA ALA A 957 -1.65 -31.74 -1.89
C ALA A 957 -0.29 -31.03 -1.71
N GLU A 958 -0.22 -29.70 -1.84
CA GLU A 958 1.04 -28.97 -1.59
C GLU A 958 1.42 -28.94 -0.09
N VAL A 959 0.46 -28.73 0.82
CA VAL A 959 0.77 -28.65 2.27
C VAL A 959 0.92 -30.01 2.97
N THR A 960 0.68 -31.12 2.25
CA THR A 960 0.85 -32.49 2.76
C THR A 960 2.05 -33.24 2.16
N LYS A 961 2.74 -32.66 1.17
CA LYS A 961 4.04 -33.18 0.69
C LYS A 961 5.07 -33.17 1.83
N LYS A 962 5.83 -34.27 1.94
CA LYS A 962 6.93 -34.48 2.90
C LYS A 962 8.28 -34.31 2.23
#